data_AF-A0A0Q4GM34-F1
#
_entry.id   AF-A0A0Q4GM34-F1
#
_cell.length_a   1.000
_cell.length_b   1.000
_cell.length_c   1.000
_cell.angle_alpha   90.00
_cell.angle_beta   90.00
_cell.angle_gamma   90.00
#
_symmetry.space_group_name_H-M   'P 1'
#
loop_
_entity.id
_entity.type
_entity.pdbx_description
1 polymer ?
#
loop_
_entity_poly.entity_id
_entity_poly.type
_entity_poly.pdbx_seq_one_letter_code
_entity_poly.pdbx_strand_id
1 'polypeptide(L)'
;MMLDFNALGGGGGNGAPVLEPRKIFTTLVRQPRFRFPSANQGEVLDKWFDLRGRRDNTIKMNTGSGKMLVGLLALQSCLNEGVGPAVYVVPDNYLLHQVLTEARDLGIVATGDADDPAFLAGRTILVINIHKLVNGKSVFGVGGIRKPIGSIVIDDAHACLSTVDDQFSISLPAIHPVYNELLRIFEDDLRAQSEVGLVELKNGDPQALMLIPFWAWHQKREQVISILHSHREDDGLLFKWPLLKDVLAICQCAVGGAGLEIAPRCVPIEKIAAFQHAKRRIYMTATLADDGVLVTKLDADPGMVSSPIKPKGAGEIGDRMIVVPQEINTNIVEGDVKALAVEIARTKNVAVIVPSDRRAAFWSDVAGQILKSDTIALGVDRLKGGEHVGITVLVNRYDGVDLPDDACRLLIIDGLPEFLGLLDRIESSVLEGTDLELLRQVQKVEQGMGRGVRSSEDRCAVLLLGNRLAQRINQPSARSMFTPATLAQLDLGREVTQQVKGQPASALRPLLDYCIEGNVQWWQAGRSRLAHAPEGQASWVNPSIVLQREAFDLLAMSQSKQAEQKLQQAVNAESDRSVRGYLKQQLAEALTITDPAEAQAVLLSAVSDNRRVVKPIAGITHTRITAPAVQAEASLSFISSRCINPNQIVLLANALADDLVWDELRTERFEASIRELGKLVGFGSQRPDNEYRDGGPDNLWAVGGLHFFVIECKSGVKNDGRLISKDHCNQLLGSISWFRLNYDASCTYTPILIEPVSRFQQEASPSSDMRVIDDEKLRALRDAIRSFGGAVASLGTFNDASAVAALLDSHQFTAAKFPTRYTKAFSK
;
A
#
# COMPACT_ATOMS: atom_id res chain seq x y z
N MET A 1 1.83 22.33 64.20
CA MET A 1 3.19 22.04 63.68
C MET A 1 2.99 21.24 62.40
N MET A 2 3.12 21.87 61.23
CA MET A 2 3.05 21.16 59.94
C MET A 2 4.32 20.34 59.78
N LEU A 3 4.20 19.07 59.40
CA LEU A 3 5.35 18.24 59.06
C LEU A 3 6.14 18.90 57.93
N ASP A 4 7.42 19.18 58.17
CA ASP A 4 8.34 19.61 57.12
C ASP A 4 8.79 18.38 56.33
N PHE A 5 8.12 18.13 55.21
CA PHE A 5 8.45 17.03 54.31
C PHE A 5 9.82 17.19 53.63
N ASN A 6 10.44 18.38 53.67
CA ASN A 6 11.81 18.56 53.20
C ASN A 6 12.83 17.96 54.18
N ALA A 7 12.49 17.91 55.48
CA ALA A 7 13.33 17.30 56.53
C ALA A 7 13.24 15.76 56.57
N LEU A 8 12.24 15.16 55.93
CA LEU A 8 12.04 13.69 55.86
C LEU A 8 12.91 12.99 54.81
N GLY A 9 13.90 13.67 54.22
CA GLY A 9 14.77 13.10 53.18
C GLY A 9 14.08 12.83 51.83
N GLY A 10 12.77 13.12 51.71
CA GLY A 10 11.99 12.93 50.48
C GLY A 10 11.90 14.16 49.57
N GLY A 11 12.16 15.37 50.10
CA GLY A 11 12.07 16.64 49.35
C GLY A 11 13.36 17.06 48.63
N GLY A 12 14.46 16.33 48.82
CA GLY A 12 15.77 16.63 48.22
C GLY A 12 16.81 15.53 48.46
N GLY A 13 16.37 14.28 48.60
CA GLY A 13 17.21 13.18 49.06
C GLY A 13 18.33 12.80 48.09
N ASN A 14 19.53 12.65 48.65
CA ASN A 14 20.71 11.97 48.09
C ASN A 14 20.48 10.49 47.69
N GLY A 15 19.25 10.08 47.36
CA GLY A 15 18.93 8.76 46.82
C GLY A 15 19.13 8.76 45.31
N ALA A 16 19.72 7.70 44.77
CA ALA A 16 19.80 7.53 43.31
C ALA A 16 18.39 7.58 42.70
N PRO A 17 18.20 8.27 41.56
CA PRO A 17 16.91 8.36 40.91
C PRO A 17 16.37 6.96 40.56
N VAL A 18 15.07 6.75 40.76
CA VAL A 18 14.43 5.46 40.44
C VAL A 18 14.40 5.29 38.92
N LEU A 19 15.07 4.27 38.41
CA LEU A 19 15.20 4.05 36.96
C LEU A 19 14.18 3.06 36.40
N GLU A 20 13.86 2.02 37.15
CA GLU A 20 12.99 0.93 36.66
C GLU A 20 11.54 1.44 36.44
N PRO A 21 10.97 1.33 35.23
CA PRO A 21 9.67 1.90 34.90
C PRO A 21 8.53 1.51 35.84
N ARG A 22 8.52 0.26 36.33
CA ARG A 22 7.48 -0.22 37.26
C ARG A 22 7.62 0.42 38.65
N LYS A 23 8.85 0.68 39.10
CA LYS A 23 9.12 1.41 40.35
C LYS A 23 8.86 2.91 40.18
N ILE A 24 9.17 3.50 39.03
CA ILE A 24 8.74 4.86 38.71
C ILE A 24 7.22 4.95 38.78
N PHE A 25 6.52 3.98 38.21
CA PHE A 25 5.07 3.92 38.31
C PHE A 25 4.58 3.83 39.76
N THR A 26 5.34 3.40 40.78
CA THR A 26 4.82 3.45 42.17
C THR A 26 4.99 4.81 42.83
N THR A 27 5.90 5.66 42.33
CA THR A 27 6.23 6.96 42.94
C THR A 27 5.39 8.14 42.44
N LEU A 28 4.74 8.03 41.27
CA LEU A 28 3.95 9.14 40.71
C LEU A 28 2.66 9.39 41.51
N VAL A 29 2.13 10.60 41.42
CA VAL A 29 0.77 10.91 41.89
C VAL A 29 -0.16 10.80 40.68
N ARG A 30 -1.02 9.77 40.66
CA ARG A 30 -1.81 9.36 39.50
C ARG A 30 -3.31 9.44 39.75
N GLN A 31 -4.08 9.60 38.67
CA GLN A 31 -5.53 9.43 38.67
C GLN A 31 -5.92 7.98 39.06
N PRO A 32 -7.05 7.75 39.77
CA PRO A 32 -7.46 6.44 40.26
C PRO A 32 -7.63 5.33 39.21
N ARG A 33 -7.80 5.69 37.93
CA ARG A 33 -7.88 4.72 36.83
C ARG A 33 -6.57 3.95 36.62
N PHE A 34 -5.43 4.53 37.00
CA PHE A 34 -4.11 3.90 36.89
C PHE A 34 -3.73 3.17 38.18
N ARG A 35 -4.39 2.04 38.46
CA ARG A 35 -4.11 1.24 39.67
C ARG A 35 -2.79 0.47 39.57
N PHE A 36 -2.56 -0.21 38.45
CA PHE A 36 -1.37 -1.00 38.17
C PHE A 36 -1.14 -1.07 36.65
N PRO A 37 0.13 -1.18 36.18
CA PRO A 37 0.39 -1.60 34.81
C PRO A 37 -0.17 -3.01 34.61
N SER A 38 -0.76 -3.28 33.45
CA SER A 38 -1.21 -4.64 33.12
C SER A 38 -0.03 -5.61 33.08
N ALA A 39 -0.30 -6.92 33.13
CA ALA A 39 0.76 -7.93 33.04
C ALA A 39 1.60 -7.77 31.77
N ASN A 40 0.94 -7.50 30.64
CA ASN A 40 1.59 -7.27 29.34
C ASN A 40 2.44 -5.99 29.34
N GLN A 41 1.94 -4.90 29.92
CA GLN A 41 2.70 -3.65 30.07
C GLN A 41 3.93 -3.85 30.95
N GLY A 42 3.75 -4.53 32.09
CA GLY A 42 4.85 -4.87 33.00
C GLY A 42 5.92 -5.69 32.31
N GLU A 43 5.56 -6.76 31.61
CA GLU A 43 6.50 -7.61 30.88
C GLU A 43 7.28 -6.84 29.81
N VAL A 44 6.60 -6.00 29.03
CA VAL A 44 7.25 -5.17 27.99
C VAL A 44 8.20 -4.16 28.62
N LEU A 45 7.79 -3.50 29.71
CA LEU A 45 8.63 -2.54 30.43
C LEU A 45 9.87 -3.21 31.05
N ASP A 46 9.72 -4.41 31.60
CA ASP A 46 10.82 -5.17 32.20
C ASP A 46 11.84 -5.56 31.11
N LYS A 47 11.37 -6.14 29.99
CA LYS A 47 12.22 -6.47 28.83
C LYS A 47 12.87 -5.24 28.21
N TRP A 48 12.13 -4.15 28.06
CA TRP A 48 12.68 -2.90 27.57
C TRP A 48 13.76 -2.37 28.51
N PHE A 49 13.54 -2.43 29.82
CA PHE A 49 14.52 -1.97 30.80
C PHE A 49 15.82 -2.79 30.73
N ASP A 50 15.73 -4.10 30.53
CA ASP A 50 16.91 -4.97 30.31
C ASP A 50 17.68 -4.59 29.03
N LEU A 51 16.95 -4.15 27.99
CA LEU A 51 17.51 -3.80 26.68
C LEU A 51 17.73 -2.30 26.47
N ARG A 52 17.48 -1.45 27.48
CA ARG A 52 17.51 0.02 27.36
C ARG A 52 18.85 0.62 26.90
N GLY A 53 19.94 -0.16 26.98
CA GLY A 53 21.24 0.21 26.43
C GLY A 53 21.30 0.17 24.90
N ARG A 54 20.36 -0.51 24.24
CA ARG A 54 20.22 -0.51 22.78
C ARG A 54 19.83 0.87 22.28
N ARG A 55 20.46 1.30 21.18
CA ARG A 55 20.08 2.53 20.48
C ARG A 55 18.67 2.43 19.93
N ASP A 56 18.33 1.30 19.31
CA ASP A 56 17.02 1.06 18.71
C ASP A 56 16.27 -0.06 19.44
N ASN A 57 15.02 0.19 19.81
CA ASN A 57 14.12 -0.80 20.38
C ASN A 57 12.78 -0.77 19.67
N THR A 58 12.34 -1.90 19.14
CA THR A 58 10.98 -2.06 18.60
C THR A 58 10.10 -2.69 19.67
N ILE A 59 9.03 -2.01 20.06
CA ILE A 59 8.00 -2.52 20.97
C ILE A 59 6.76 -2.87 20.15
N LYS A 60 6.45 -4.17 20.07
CA LYS A 60 5.26 -4.68 19.38
C LYS A 60 4.18 -4.98 20.40
N MET A 61 3.14 -4.15 20.41
CA MET A 61 1.98 -4.32 21.28
C MET A 61 0.70 -4.02 20.50
N ASN A 62 -0.36 -4.77 20.75
CA ASN A 62 -1.64 -4.54 20.07
C ASN A 62 -2.17 -3.12 20.32
N THR A 63 -2.95 -2.60 19.39
CA THR A 63 -3.65 -1.33 19.58
C THR A 63 -4.52 -1.42 20.83
N GLY A 64 -4.51 -0.39 21.69
CA GLY A 64 -5.30 -0.37 22.92
C GLY A 64 -4.69 -1.04 24.16
N SER A 65 -3.55 -1.73 24.05
CA SER A 65 -2.84 -2.34 25.20
C SER A 65 -2.12 -1.32 26.13
N GLY A 66 -2.40 -0.02 25.99
CA GLY A 66 -1.77 1.07 26.72
C GLY A 66 -0.31 1.34 26.36
N LYS A 67 0.01 1.42 25.06
CA LYS A 67 1.34 1.84 24.55
C LYS A 67 1.77 3.22 25.07
N MET A 68 0.81 4.12 25.26
CA MET A 68 1.05 5.48 25.77
C MET A 68 1.71 5.45 27.15
N LEU A 69 1.12 4.73 28.11
CA LEU A 69 1.72 4.46 29.42
C LEU A 69 3.14 3.86 29.31
N VAL A 70 3.33 2.86 28.44
CA VAL A 70 4.65 2.22 28.26
C VAL A 70 5.70 3.20 27.77
N GLY A 71 5.39 3.96 26.70
CA GLY A 71 6.30 4.95 26.14
C GLY A 71 6.61 6.10 27.10
N LEU A 72 5.61 6.59 27.83
CA LEU A 72 5.79 7.66 28.82
C LEU A 72 6.67 7.22 29.99
N LEU A 73 6.47 6.01 30.53
CA LEU A 73 7.32 5.47 31.59
C LEU A 73 8.73 5.17 31.12
N ALA A 74 8.90 4.69 29.88
CA ALA A 74 10.20 4.47 29.27
C ALA A 74 10.98 5.78 29.11
N LEU A 75 10.34 6.85 28.64
CA LEU A 75 10.96 8.18 28.55
C LEU A 75 11.25 8.78 29.92
N GLN A 76 10.35 8.62 30.90
CA GLN A 76 10.61 9.06 32.27
C GLN A 76 11.82 8.33 32.89
N SER A 77 11.95 7.03 32.62
CA SER A 77 13.14 6.24 32.98
C SER A 77 14.40 6.81 32.32
N CYS A 78 14.34 7.19 31.05
CA CYS A 78 15.46 7.83 30.36
C CYS A 78 15.84 9.20 30.97
N LEU A 79 14.87 10.04 31.33
CA LEU A 79 15.13 11.32 31.99
C LEU A 79 15.77 11.11 33.37
N ASN A 80 15.26 10.15 34.16
CA ASN A 80 15.80 9.80 35.47
C ASN A 80 17.25 9.29 35.39
N GLU A 81 17.62 8.64 34.28
CA GLU A 81 18.98 8.16 34.01
C GLU A 81 19.91 9.25 33.42
N GLY A 82 19.39 10.45 33.12
CA GLY A 82 20.16 11.53 32.49
C GLY A 82 20.32 11.38 30.97
N VAL A 83 19.46 10.60 30.31
CA VAL A 83 19.40 10.39 28.86
C VAL A 83 18.30 11.26 28.22
N GLY A 84 18.24 12.53 28.63
CA GLY A 84 17.37 13.56 28.05
C GLY A 84 18.12 14.47 27.05
N PRO A 85 17.43 15.42 26.39
CA PRO A 85 15.98 15.65 26.42
C PRO A 85 15.16 14.48 25.84
N ALA A 86 13.93 14.28 26.34
CA ALA A 86 13.04 13.20 25.92
C ALA A 86 11.90 13.71 25.04
N VAL A 87 11.65 13.03 23.91
CA VAL A 87 10.62 13.40 22.95
C VAL A 87 9.65 12.24 22.71
N TYR A 88 8.36 12.51 22.79
CA TYR A 88 7.28 11.59 22.44
C TYR A 88 6.65 12.07 21.13
N VAL A 89 6.73 11.26 20.08
CA VAL A 89 6.25 11.59 18.73
C VAL A 89 5.03 10.77 18.40
N VAL A 90 4.00 11.43 17.89
CA VAL A 90 2.75 10.81 17.44
C VAL A 90 2.45 11.16 15.97
N PRO A 91 1.59 10.41 15.27
CA PRO A 91 1.20 10.70 13.88
C PRO A 91 0.57 12.09 13.66
N ASP A 92 -0.33 12.53 14.55
CA ASP A 92 -1.12 13.74 14.33
C ASP A 92 -1.35 14.57 15.61
N ASN A 93 -2.00 15.72 15.46
CA ASN A 93 -2.32 16.61 16.59
C ASN A 93 -3.36 16.02 17.55
N TYR A 94 -4.19 15.10 17.07
CA TYR A 94 -5.20 14.48 17.90
C TYR A 94 -4.56 13.57 18.96
N LEU A 95 -3.68 12.67 18.52
CA LEU A 95 -2.92 11.80 19.41
C LEU A 95 -1.98 12.60 20.32
N LEU A 96 -1.52 13.77 19.87
CA LEU A 96 -0.66 14.65 20.68
C LEU A 96 -1.40 15.12 21.93
N HIS A 97 -2.63 15.61 21.76
CA HIS A 97 -3.48 16.03 22.88
C HIS A 97 -3.85 14.87 23.80
N GLN A 98 -4.07 13.68 23.23
CA GLN A 98 -4.33 12.46 23.99
C GLN A 98 -3.14 12.10 24.91
N VAL A 99 -1.92 12.09 24.37
CA VAL A 99 -0.70 11.78 25.15
C VAL A 99 -0.43 12.82 26.23
N LEU A 100 -0.64 14.11 25.96
CA LEU A 100 -0.51 15.16 26.99
C LEU A 100 -1.50 14.98 28.15
N THR A 101 -2.73 14.56 27.83
CA THR A 101 -3.76 14.26 28.83
C THR A 101 -3.38 13.02 29.64
N GLU A 102 -2.93 11.96 28.96
CA GLU A 102 -2.50 10.73 29.63
C GLU A 102 -1.29 10.94 30.54
N ALA A 103 -0.29 11.71 30.10
CA ALA A 103 0.86 12.08 30.91
C ALA A 103 0.45 12.83 32.18
N ARG A 104 -0.45 13.82 32.06
CA ARG A 104 -1.01 14.54 33.21
C ARG A 104 -1.72 13.61 34.18
N ASP A 105 -2.58 12.73 33.68
CA ASP A 105 -3.33 11.79 34.50
C ASP A 105 -2.42 10.72 35.16
N LEU A 106 -1.27 10.43 34.53
CA LEU A 106 -0.23 9.55 35.04
C LEU A 106 0.74 10.27 36.01
N GLY A 107 0.63 11.60 36.17
CA GLY A 107 1.54 12.39 37.00
C GLY A 107 2.94 12.58 36.41
N ILE A 108 3.09 12.42 35.09
CA ILE A 108 4.32 12.65 34.35
C ILE A 108 4.29 14.05 33.74
N VAL A 109 5.36 14.82 33.95
CA VAL A 109 5.45 16.19 33.43
C VAL A 109 5.76 16.14 31.94
N ALA A 110 4.84 16.66 31.14
CA ALA A 110 4.95 16.73 29.69
C ALA A 110 4.48 18.10 29.15
N THR A 111 5.08 18.53 28.03
CA THR A 111 4.80 19.81 27.37
C THR A 111 4.67 19.64 25.86
N GLY A 112 3.86 20.47 25.21
CA GLY A 112 3.80 20.56 23.74
C GLY A 112 4.74 21.63 23.15
N ASP A 113 5.40 22.39 24.03
CA ASP A 113 6.29 23.48 23.66
C ASP A 113 7.73 23.00 23.54
N ALA A 114 8.28 23.09 22.33
CA ALA A 114 9.66 22.67 22.07
C ALA A 114 10.70 23.65 22.61
N ASP A 115 10.29 24.87 22.99
CA ASP A 115 11.14 25.90 23.57
C ASP A 115 11.05 25.95 25.12
N ASP A 116 10.32 25.02 25.74
CA ASP A 116 10.21 24.92 27.20
C ASP A 116 11.60 24.67 27.85
N PRO A 117 12.07 25.56 28.75
CA PRO A 117 13.35 25.40 29.44
C PRO A 117 13.47 24.09 30.23
N ALA A 118 12.36 23.55 30.75
CA ALA A 118 12.35 22.29 31.50
C ALA A 118 12.55 21.09 30.57
N PHE A 119 12.02 21.13 29.35
CA PHE A 119 12.32 20.13 28.32
C PHE A 119 13.80 20.19 27.92
N LEU A 120 14.31 21.38 27.61
CA LEU A 120 15.71 21.56 27.20
C LEU A 120 16.70 21.14 28.29
N ALA A 121 16.32 21.29 29.57
CA ALA A 121 17.09 20.83 30.72
C ALA A 121 16.92 19.32 31.02
N GLY A 122 16.14 18.57 30.23
CA GLY A 122 15.92 17.13 30.42
C GLY A 122 15.04 16.78 31.64
N ARG A 123 14.13 17.67 32.05
CA ARG A 123 13.23 17.47 33.19
C ARG A 123 11.78 17.18 32.80
N THR A 124 11.43 17.41 31.54
CA THR A 124 10.06 17.29 31.01
C THR A 124 10.09 16.56 29.67
N ILE A 125 9.06 15.76 29.40
CA ILE A 125 8.88 15.09 28.12
C ILE A 125 8.22 16.07 27.12
N LEU A 126 8.83 16.27 25.96
CA LEU A 126 8.20 17.02 24.87
C LEU A 126 7.30 16.09 24.05
N VAL A 127 6.04 16.46 23.85
CA VAL A 127 5.08 15.72 23.01
C VAL A 127 4.83 16.50 21.73
N ILE A 128 5.08 15.87 20.57
CA ILE A 128 4.94 16.50 19.25
C ILE A 128 4.32 15.54 18.23
N ASN A 129 3.83 16.07 17.11
CA ASN A 129 3.51 15.26 15.96
C ASN A 129 4.75 15.00 15.09
N ILE A 130 4.66 14.01 14.19
CA ILE A 130 5.76 13.61 13.31
C ILE A 130 6.20 14.73 12.35
N HIS A 131 5.27 15.57 11.87
CA HIS A 131 5.61 16.73 11.03
C HIS A 131 6.53 17.72 11.74
N LYS A 132 6.39 17.91 13.05
CA LYS A 132 7.25 18.82 13.84
C LYS A 132 8.65 18.26 14.05
N LEU A 133 8.80 16.92 14.03
CA LEU A 133 10.11 16.25 14.00
C LEU A 133 10.75 16.34 12.61
N VAL A 134 10.00 15.98 11.57
CA VAL A 134 10.50 15.78 10.20
C VAL A 134 9.85 16.78 9.26
N ASN A 135 10.57 17.86 8.93
CA ASN A 135 10.29 18.76 7.82
C ASN A 135 11.54 19.63 7.54
N GLY A 136 11.58 20.31 6.40
CA GLY A 136 12.71 21.14 5.95
C GLY A 136 13.01 22.38 6.81
N LYS A 137 12.16 22.68 7.79
CA LYS A 137 12.32 23.72 8.82
C LYS A 137 12.12 23.16 10.23
N SER A 138 12.46 21.88 10.44
CA SER A 138 12.30 21.20 11.74
C SER A 138 12.85 22.02 12.89
N VAL A 139 12.11 22.06 14.01
CA VAL A 139 12.52 22.77 15.22
C VAL A 139 13.80 22.19 15.85
N PHE A 140 14.13 20.95 15.50
CA PHE A 140 15.35 20.26 15.91
C PHE A 140 16.54 20.53 14.99
N GLY A 141 16.33 21.18 13.85
CA GLY A 141 17.34 21.50 12.85
C GLY A 141 17.39 20.52 11.68
N VAL A 142 17.88 21.01 10.54
CA VAL A 142 18.09 20.25 9.30
C VAL A 142 19.56 20.39 8.89
N GLY A 143 20.28 19.28 8.79
CA GLY A 143 21.74 19.25 8.57
C GLY A 143 22.58 19.62 9.81
N GLY A 144 21.94 19.96 10.92
CA GLY A 144 22.59 20.28 12.20
C GLY A 144 21.61 20.19 13.36
N ILE A 145 22.13 20.18 14.59
CA ILE A 145 21.32 20.08 15.81
C ILE A 145 21.02 21.49 16.34
N ARG A 146 19.75 21.90 16.28
CA ARG A 146 19.24 23.10 16.96
C ARG A 146 18.76 22.80 18.38
N LYS A 147 18.10 21.65 18.55
CA LYS A 147 17.64 21.14 19.85
C LYS A 147 18.04 19.67 19.97
N PRO A 148 18.82 19.27 20.99
CA PRO A 148 19.26 17.88 21.12
C PRO A 148 18.10 16.98 21.53
N ILE A 149 18.17 15.71 21.11
CA ILE A 149 17.27 14.64 21.56
C ILE A 149 18.15 13.57 22.17
N GLY A 150 17.94 13.26 23.44
CA GLY A 150 18.63 12.16 24.13
C GLY A 150 17.88 10.84 23.97
N SER A 151 16.56 10.89 24.15
CA SER A 151 15.67 9.74 24.01
C SER A 151 14.40 10.11 23.24
N ILE A 152 13.91 9.20 22.40
CA ILE A 152 12.71 9.42 21.59
C ILE A 152 11.84 8.17 21.52
N VAL A 153 10.53 8.39 21.62
CA VAL A 153 9.50 7.41 21.29
C VAL A 153 8.82 7.85 20.00
N ILE A 154 8.75 6.96 19.02
CA ILE A 154 7.86 7.08 17.86
C ILE A 154 6.67 6.16 18.13
N ASP A 155 5.54 6.73 18.53
CA ASP A 155 4.30 5.99 18.73
C ASP A 155 3.59 5.74 17.39
N ASP A 156 2.93 4.60 17.29
CA ASP A 156 2.35 4.06 16.07
C ASP A 156 3.23 4.29 14.83
N ALA A 157 4.45 3.74 14.89
CA ALA A 157 5.48 3.96 13.88
C ALA A 157 4.98 3.76 12.43
N HIS A 158 4.17 2.74 12.17
CA HIS A 158 3.55 2.49 10.85
C HIS A 158 2.82 3.72 10.28
N ALA A 159 2.07 4.46 11.10
CA ALA A 159 1.36 5.67 10.68
C ALA A 159 2.31 6.87 10.52
N CYS A 160 3.35 6.98 11.36
CA CYS A 160 4.38 8.02 11.21
C CYS A 160 5.19 7.85 9.92
N LEU A 161 5.48 6.61 9.50
CA LEU A 161 6.33 6.31 8.35
C LEU A 161 5.78 6.84 7.02
N SER A 162 4.46 6.87 6.83
CA SER A 162 3.86 7.46 5.62
C SER A 162 4.05 8.97 5.56
N THR A 163 3.99 9.64 6.71
CA THR A 163 4.24 11.07 6.81
C THR A 163 5.72 11.38 6.58
N VAL A 164 6.62 10.52 7.08
CA VAL A 164 8.05 10.66 6.81
C VAL A 164 8.31 10.62 5.31
N ASP A 165 7.76 9.65 4.57
CA ASP A 165 7.92 9.59 3.10
C ASP A 165 7.45 10.86 2.41
N ASP A 166 6.26 11.36 2.75
CA ASP A 166 5.72 12.59 2.14
C ASP A 166 6.65 13.80 2.35
N GLN A 167 7.23 13.95 3.55
CA GLN A 167 8.15 15.06 3.83
C GLN A 167 9.45 14.96 3.02
N PHE A 168 9.86 13.74 2.64
CA PHE A 168 11.01 13.47 1.77
C PHE A 168 10.60 13.19 0.31
N SER A 169 9.43 13.66 -0.15
CA SER A 169 8.98 13.54 -1.54
C SER A 169 8.41 14.86 -2.08
N ILE A 170 9.03 15.47 -3.09
CA ILE A 170 8.48 16.67 -3.75
C ILE A 170 7.38 16.23 -4.72
N SER A 171 6.13 16.60 -4.43
CA SER A 171 4.99 16.37 -5.32
C SER A 171 4.46 17.71 -5.82
N LEU A 172 4.44 17.90 -7.15
CA LEU A 172 4.01 19.16 -7.76
C LEU A 172 2.91 18.90 -8.80
N PRO A 173 1.80 19.65 -8.78
CA PRO A 173 0.73 19.49 -9.77
C PRO A 173 1.21 19.97 -11.16
N ALA A 174 0.55 19.50 -12.23
CA ALA A 174 0.90 19.87 -13.60
C ALA A 174 0.82 21.38 -13.88
N ILE A 175 0.04 22.13 -13.10
CA ILE A 175 -0.04 23.59 -13.17
C ILE A 175 1.20 24.31 -12.63
N HIS A 176 2.06 23.64 -11.86
CA HIS A 176 3.27 24.24 -11.30
C HIS A 176 4.33 24.45 -12.39
N PRO A 177 5.02 25.61 -12.47
CA PRO A 177 6.00 25.90 -13.53
C PRO A 177 7.09 24.83 -13.71
N VAL A 178 7.64 24.33 -12.60
CA VAL A 178 8.63 23.23 -12.56
C VAL A 178 8.18 22.01 -13.38
N TYR A 179 6.88 21.69 -13.43
CA TYR A 179 6.40 20.55 -14.21
C TYR A 179 6.74 20.69 -15.69
N ASN A 180 6.41 21.84 -16.28
CA ASN A 180 6.67 22.10 -17.70
C ASN A 180 8.17 22.24 -17.98
N GLU A 181 8.93 22.84 -17.06
CA GLU A 181 10.38 22.96 -17.20
C GLU A 181 11.09 21.61 -17.20
N LEU A 182 10.74 20.72 -16.26
CA LEU A 182 11.27 19.36 -16.21
C LEU A 182 10.83 18.53 -17.42
N LEU A 183 9.55 18.58 -17.80
CA LEU A 183 9.04 17.88 -18.99
C LEU A 183 9.80 18.32 -20.25
N ARG A 184 10.13 19.62 -20.39
CA ARG A 184 10.88 20.14 -21.53
C ARG A 184 12.31 19.60 -21.59
N ILE A 185 13.04 19.59 -20.47
CA ILE A 185 14.45 19.15 -20.50
C ILE A 185 14.58 17.63 -20.66
N PHE A 186 13.57 16.86 -20.26
CA PHE A 186 13.55 15.39 -20.36
C PHE A 186 12.74 14.86 -21.55
N GLU A 187 12.25 15.74 -22.43
CA GLU A 187 11.34 15.35 -23.51
C GLU A 187 11.90 14.22 -24.38
N ASP A 188 13.15 14.34 -24.83
CA ASP A 188 13.78 13.33 -25.68
C ASP A 188 14.02 12.00 -24.95
N ASP A 189 14.36 12.04 -23.66
CA ASP A 189 14.58 10.84 -22.85
C ASP A 189 13.27 10.10 -22.59
N LEU A 190 12.20 10.85 -22.30
CA LEU A 190 10.86 10.30 -22.15
C LEU A 190 10.36 9.75 -23.48
N ARG A 191 10.58 10.44 -24.61
CA ARG A 191 10.24 9.91 -25.95
C ARG A 191 10.94 8.58 -26.24
N ALA A 192 12.22 8.47 -25.87
CA ALA A 192 12.98 7.22 -26.02
C ALA A 192 12.46 6.10 -25.11
N GLN A 193 11.90 6.45 -23.95
CA GLN A 193 11.22 5.47 -23.09
C GLN A 193 9.85 5.06 -23.62
N SER A 194 9.02 5.99 -24.11
CA SER A 194 7.78 5.72 -24.82
C SER A 194 7.33 6.97 -25.58
N GLU A 195 7.23 6.86 -26.90
CA GLU A 195 6.72 7.96 -27.73
C GLU A 195 5.23 8.20 -27.46
N VAL A 196 4.45 7.12 -27.33
CA VAL A 196 3.03 7.16 -27.00
C VAL A 196 2.83 7.77 -25.60
N GLY A 197 3.57 7.28 -24.61
CA GLY A 197 3.48 7.79 -23.24
C GLY A 197 3.80 9.28 -23.13
N LEU A 198 4.75 9.79 -23.90
CA LEU A 198 5.04 11.23 -23.94
C LEU A 198 3.88 12.05 -24.52
N VAL A 199 3.21 11.55 -25.57
CA VAL A 199 2.03 12.21 -26.14
C VAL A 199 0.90 12.25 -25.12
N GLU A 200 0.65 11.13 -24.42
CA GLU A 200 -0.37 11.05 -23.38
C GLU A 200 -0.08 11.99 -22.20
N LEU A 201 1.19 12.07 -21.75
CA LEU A 201 1.61 13.05 -20.73
C LEU A 201 1.33 14.49 -21.18
N LYS A 202 1.70 14.84 -22.41
CA LYS A 202 1.50 16.21 -22.95
C LYS A 202 0.01 16.57 -23.11
N ASN A 203 -0.84 15.58 -23.34
CA ASN A 203 -2.28 15.74 -23.41
C ASN A 203 -2.96 15.76 -22.03
N GLY A 204 -2.18 15.58 -20.95
CA GLY A 204 -2.71 15.53 -19.59
C GLY A 204 -3.56 14.30 -19.31
N ASP A 205 -3.29 13.18 -20.00
CA ASP A 205 -4.00 11.93 -19.74
C ASP A 205 -3.80 11.51 -18.28
N PRO A 206 -4.86 11.34 -17.47
CA PRO A 206 -4.76 10.92 -16.07
C PRO A 206 -4.01 9.59 -15.86
N GLN A 207 -3.95 8.76 -16.89
CA GLN A 207 -3.29 7.45 -16.88
C GLN A 207 -1.79 7.53 -17.13
N ALA A 208 -1.36 8.55 -17.88
CA ALA A 208 0.01 8.68 -18.31
C ALA A 208 0.93 8.73 -17.09
N LEU A 209 1.93 7.86 -17.08
CA LEU A 209 2.88 7.71 -15.97
C LEU A 209 4.21 7.23 -16.52
N MET A 210 5.25 8.04 -16.39
CA MET A 210 6.59 7.70 -16.85
C MET A 210 7.63 7.98 -15.78
N LEU A 211 8.61 7.09 -15.67
CA LEU A 211 9.81 7.33 -14.86
C LEU A 211 10.86 8.03 -15.71
N ILE A 212 11.44 9.12 -15.21
CA ILE A 212 12.61 9.72 -15.83
C ILE A 212 13.79 8.73 -15.70
N PRO A 213 14.46 8.36 -16.81
CA PRO A 213 15.58 7.44 -16.75
C PRO A 213 16.71 7.93 -15.85
N PHE A 214 17.27 7.03 -15.03
CA PHE A 214 18.32 7.39 -14.07
C PHE A 214 19.56 8.01 -14.72
N TRP A 215 19.94 7.58 -15.94
CA TRP A 215 21.08 8.17 -16.65
C TRP A 215 20.78 9.58 -17.14
N ALA A 216 19.57 9.83 -17.64
CA ALA A 216 19.14 11.16 -18.06
C ALA A 216 19.08 12.11 -16.86
N TRP A 217 18.49 11.64 -15.75
CA TRP A 217 18.44 12.37 -14.49
C TRP A 217 19.84 12.76 -14.03
N HIS A 218 20.78 11.81 -14.01
CA HIS A 218 22.16 12.06 -13.63
C HIS A 218 22.86 13.07 -14.55
N GLN A 219 22.70 12.95 -15.87
CA GLN A 219 23.31 13.85 -16.86
C GLN A 219 22.76 15.28 -16.78
N LYS A 220 21.47 15.44 -16.49
CA LYS A 220 20.78 16.74 -16.46
C LYS A 220 20.63 17.31 -15.04
N ARG A 221 21.27 16.70 -14.04
CA ARG A 221 21.11 17.05 -12.62
C ARG A 221 21.33 18.53 -12.31
N GLU A 222 22.29 19.19 -12.95
CA GLU A 222 22.58 20.60 -12.70
C GLU A 222 21.42 21.51 -13.14
N GLN A 223 20.78 21.19 -14.25
CA GLN A 223 19.59 21.89 -14.73
C GLN A 223 18.41 21.67 -13.77
N VAL A 224 18.20 20.43 -13.32
CA VAL A 224 17.17 20.08 -12.33
C VAL A 224 17.37 20.87 -11.03
N ILE A 225 18.61 20.91 -10.51
CA ILE A 225 18.95 21.69 -9.30
C ILE A 225 18.61 23.16 -9.51
N SER A 226 19.00 23.75 -10.64
CA SER A 226 18.72 25.16 -10.93
C SER A 226 17.22 25.45 -10.96
N ILE A 227 16.44 24.60 -11.61
CA ILE A 227 14.98 24.72 -11.71
C ILE A 227 14.36 24.66 -10.31
N LEU A 228 14.61 23.59 -9.54
CA LEU A 228 14.02 23.42 -8.21
C LEU A 228 14.47 24.50 -7.23
N HIS A 229 15.74 24.91 -7.28
CA HIS A 229 16.27 25.97 -6.41
C HIS A 229 15.62 27.33 -6.66
N SER A 230 15.27 27.64 -7.92
CA SER A 230 14.59 28.89 -8.27
C SER A 230 13.17 28.98 -7.68
N HIS A 231 12.52 27.82 -7.48
CA HIS A 231 11.19 27.65 -6.91
C HIS A 231 11.18 27.16 -5.46
N ARG A 232 12.32 27.21 -4.76
CA ARG A 232 12.49 26.58 -3.43
C ARG A 232 11.57 27.11 -2.33
N GLU A 233 11.01 28.31 -2.50
CA GLU A 233 10.10 28.92 -1.53
C GLU A 233 8.62 28.65 -1.86
N ASP A 234 8.32 28.02 -3.00
CA ASP A 234 6.95 27.73 -3.44
C ASP A 234 6.33 26.61 -2.61
N ASP A 235 4.99 26.61 -2.54
CA ASP A 235 4.22 25.55 -1.90
C ASP A 235 4.52 24.20 -2.57
N GLY A 236 4.83 23.19 -1.74
CA GLY A 236 5.30 21.87 -2.21
C GLY A 236 6.82 21.70 -2.20
N LEU A 237 7.59 22.79 -2.32
CA LEU A 237 9.06 22.77 -2.18
C LEU A 237 9.54 23.32 -0.84
N LEU A 238 8.89 24.35 -0.28
CA LEU A 238 9.33 25.11 0.91
C LEU A 238 9.82 24.23 2.07
N PHE A 239 9.10 23.16 2.39
CA PHE A 239 9.40 22.25 3.49
C PHE A 239 10.10 20.95 3.04
N LYS A 240 10.22 20.70 1.74
CA LYS A 240 10.74 19.43 1.21
C LYS A 240 12.12 19.59 0.59
N TRP A 241 12.37 20.71 -0.10
CA TRP A 241 13.65 21.05 -0.70
C TRP A 241 14.83 21.02 0.29
N PRO A 242 14.74 21.60 1.52
CA PRO A 242 15.87 21.56 2.45
C PRO A 242 16.28 20.14 2.88
N LEU A 243 15.37 19.18 2.81
CA LEU A 243 15.62 17.77 3.14
C LEU A 243 16.29 17.02 1.98
N LEU A 244 15.98 17.38 0.74
CA LEU A 244 16.34 16.60 -0.45
C LEU A 244 17.50 17.17 -1.26
N LYS A 245 17.81 18.46 -1.13
CA LYS A 245 18.79 19.16 -1.99
C LYS A 245 20.17 18.47 -2.08
N ASP A 246 20.61 17.79 -1.02
CA ASP A 246 21.92 17.14 -0.98
C ASP A 246 21.91 15.69 -1.51
N VAL A 247 20.73 15.10 -1.67
CA VAL A 247 20.56 13.72 -2.20
C VAL A 247 19.85 13.70 -3.54
N LEU A 248 19.57 14.86 -4.14
CA LEU A 248 18.83 14.97 -5.40
C LEU A 248 19.48 14.17 -6.54
N ALA A 249 20.81 14.04 -6.53
CA ALA A 249 21.56 13.28 -7.52
C ALA A 249 21.21 11.77 -7.54
N ILE A 250 20.65 11.25 -6.45
CA ILE A 250 20.23 9.85 -6.27
C ILE A 250 18.73 9.73 -6.00
N CYS A 251 17.96 10.78 -6.34
CA CYS A 251 16.51 10.73 -6.37
C CYS A 251 15.99 10.18 -7.70
N GLN A 252 14.77 9.65 -7.64
CA GLN A 252 13.97 9.28 -8.80
C GLN A 252 12.95 10.38 -9.07
N CYS A 253 12.52 10.51 -10.32
CA CYS A 253 11.43 11.39 -10.69
C CYS A 253 10.42 10.67 -11.58
N ALA A 254 9.16 10.69 -11.15
CA ALA A 254 8.01 10.22 -11.92
C ALA A 254 7.22 11.42 -12.44
N VAL A 255 6.79 11.36 -13.69
CA VAL A 255 5.93 12.36 -14.32
C VAL A 255 4.63 11.67 -14.71
N GLY A 256 3.50 12.20 -14.26
CA GLY A 256 2.16 11.79 -14.69
C GLY A 256 1.37 12.94 -15.31
N GLY A 257 0.20 12.65 -15.87
CA GLY A 257 -0.62 13.69 -16.52
C GLY A 257 -1.13 14.78 -15.57
N ALA A 258 -1.29 14.47 -14.28
CA ALA A 258 -1.77 15.42 -13.26
C ALA A 258 -0.66 16.13 -12.46
N GLY A 259 0.60 15.70 -12.60
CA GLY A 259 1.71 16.24 -11.81
C GLY A 259 2.95 15.35 -11.82
N LEU A 260 3.95 15.71 -11.04
CA LEU A 260 5.20 14.95 -10.89
C LEU A 260 5.52 14.68 -9.42
N GLU A 261 6.39 13.71 -9.21
CA GLU A 261 6.90 13.31 -7.90
C GLU A 261 8.42 13.07 -7.96
N ILE A 262 9.16 13.61 -7.00
CA ILE A 262 10.62 13.43 -6.86
C ILE A 262 10.92 12.94 -5.44
N ALA A 263 11.49 11.74 -5.32
CA ALA A 263 11.86 11.16 -4.03
C ALA A 263 13.10 10.25 -4.13
N PRO A 264 13.89 10.10 -3.06
CA PRO A 264 14.95 9.10 -2.99
C PRO A 264 14.39 7.69 -2.75
N ARG A 265 15.20 6.66 -3.04
CA ARG A 265 14.83 5.24 -2.76
C ARG A 265 14.77 4.89 -1.27
N CYS A 266 15.56 5.59 -0.46
CA CYS A 266 15.53 5.47 1.00
C CYS A 266 15.47 6.87 1.60
N VAL A 267 14.91 6.97 2.80
CA VAL A 267 14.75 8.27 3.46
C VAL A 267 16.09 8.68 4.09
N PRO A 268 16.64 9.86 3.73
CA PRO A 268 17.82 10.42 4.36
C PRO A 268 17.47 11.05 5.72
N ILE A 269 16.97 10.24 6.66
CA ILE A 269 16.51 10.69 7.97
C ILE A 269 17.63 11.33 8.80
N GLU A 270 18.89 11.05 8.47
CA GLU A 270 20.08 11.67 9.07
C GLU A 270 20.13 13.19 8.86
N LYS A 271 19.34 13.74 7.92
CA LYS A 271 19.11 15.19 7.80
C LYS A 271 18.50 15.78 9.07
N ILE A 272 17.73 15.01 9.84
CA ILE A 272 17.29 15.37 11.19
C ILE A 272 18.36 14.87 12.18
N ALA A 273 19.48 15.58 12.24
CA ALA A 273 20.66 15.16 13.02
C ALA A 273 20.34 14.87 14.49
N ALA A 274 19.42 15.62 15.10
CA ALA A 274 18.99 15.39 16.47
C ALA A 274 18.35 14.01 16.67
N PHE A 275 17.56 13.53 15.71
CA PHE A 275 17.00 12.18 15.72
C PHE A 275 18.10 11.13 15.52
N GLN A 276 19.01 11.36 14.57
CA GLN A 276 20.11 10.44 14.31
C GLN A 276 21.03 10.27 15.53
N HIS A 277 21.36 11.35 16.23
CA HIS A 277 22.21 11.31 17.41
C HIS A 277 21.49 10.93 18.71
N ALA A 278 20.18 10.64 18.66
CA ALA A 278 19.45 10.16 19.82
C ALA A 278 20.07 8.86 20.34
N LYS A 279 20.38 8.84 21.65
CA LYS A 279 20.99 7.69 22.31
C LYS A 279 20.01 6.52 22.41
N ARG A 280 18.71 6.81 22.49
CA ARG A 280 17.62 5.81 22.58
C ARG A 280 16.48 6.19 21.68
N ARG A 281 16.12 5.30 20.75
CA ARG A 281 14.99 5.39 19.84
C ARG A 281 14.09 4.18 20.08
N ILE A 282 12.84 4.45 20.43
CA ILE A 282 11.84 3.44 20.78
C ILE A 282 10.72 3.53 19.74
N TYR A 283 10.56 2.50 18.92
CA TYR A 283 9.52 2.42 17.90
C TYR A 283 8.38 1.55 18.43
N MET A 284 7.21 2.14 18.68
CA MET A 284 6.03 1.39 19.14
C MET A 284 5.09 1.13 17.96
N THR A 285 4.67 -0.12 17.77
CA THR A 285 3.77 -0.48 16.67
C THR A 285 2.92 -1.69 17.02
N ALA A 286 1.76 -1.85 16.38
CA ALA A 286 0.94 -3.06 16.52
C ALA A 286 1.36 -4.14 15.52
N THR A 287 1.64 -3.73 14.27
CA THR A 287 1.86 -4.65 13.15
C THR A 287 2.86 -4.07 12.17
N LEU A 288 4.05 -4.67 12.13
CA LEU A 288 4.99 -4.58 11.03
C LEU A 288 5.36 -6.02 10.70
N ALA A 289 5.05 -6.47 9.48
CA ALA A 289 5.39 -7.82 9.04
C ALA A 289 6.78 -7.88 8.39
N ASP A 290 7.28 -6.75 7.86
CA ASP A 290 8.70 -6.55 7.55
C ASP A 290 9.20 -5.30 8.30
N ASP A 291 10.08 -5.51 9.28
CA ASP A 291 10.67 -4.42 10.06
C ASP A 291 11.74 -3.66 9.27
N GLY A 292 12.09 -4.12 8.06
CA GLY A 292 12.96 -3.42 7.12
C GLY A 292 12.45 -2.05 6.70
N VAL A 293 11.15 -1.77 6.87
CA VAL A 293 10.62 -0.41 6.68
C VAL A 293 11.20 0.59 7.68
N LEU A 294 11.51 0.17 8.92
CA LEU A 294 12.18 1.03 9.90
C LEU A 294 13.63 1.29 9.51
N VAL A 295 14.29 0.31 8.89
CA VAL A 295 15.67 0.43 8.37
C VAL A 295 15.71 1.45 7.23
N THR A 296 14.82 1.32 6.25
CA THR A 296 14.81 2.20 5.06
C THR A 296 14.34 3.63 5.35
N LYS A 297 13.39 3.82 6.28
CA LYS A 297 12.77 5.12 6.54
C LYS A 297 13.28 5.87 7.76
N LEU A 298 13.77 5.14 8.78
CA LEU A 298 14.21 5.71 10.06
C LEU A 298 15.65 5.35 10.42
N ASP A 299 16.40 4.71 9.51
CA ASP A 299 17.79 4.30 9.74
C ASP A 299 17.96 3.51 11.05
N ALA A 300 16.99 2.62 11.32
CA ALA A 300 17.02 1.77 12.50
C ALA A 300 18.01 0.61 12.29
N ASP A 301 18.72 0.22 13.35
CA ASP A 301 19.65 -0.91 13.28
C ASP A 301 18.91 -2.24 12.97
N PRO A 302 19.24 -2.93 11.87
CA PRO A 302 18.53 -4.15 11.44
C PRO A 302 18.65 -5.30 12.44
N GLY A 303 19.79 -5.42 13.14
CA GLY A 303 20.01 -6.44 14.15
C GLY A 303 19.21 -6.18 15.42
N MET A 304 18.98 -4.92 15.77
CA MET A 304 18.18 -4.54 16.93
C MET A 304 16.67 -4.66 16.66
N VAL A 305 16.19 -4.22 15.48
CA VAL A 305 14.76 -4.25 15.16
C VAL A 305 14.23 -5.64 14.83
N SER A 306 15.06 -6.56 14.35
CA SER A 306 14.69 -7.98 14.12
C SER A 306 14.38 -8.76 15.42
N SER A 307 14.69 -8.18 16.58
CA SER A 307 14.38 -8.73 17.91
C SER A 307 13.42 -7.82 18.69
N PRO A 308 12.15 -7.67 18.26
CA PRO A 308 11.21 -6.78 18.94
C PRO A 308 10.86 -7.29 20.34
N ILE A 309 10.56 -6.33 21.22
CA ILE A 309 9.99 -6.56 22.54
C ILE A 309 8.49 -6.74 22.37
N LYS A 310 7.99 -7.94 22.69
CA LYS A 310 6.57 -8.29 22.67
C LYS A 310 6.14 -8.95 23.99
N PRO A 311 4.88 -8.81 24.42
CA PRO A 311 4.32 -9.63 25.50
C PRO A 311 4.31 -11.12 25.10
N LYS A 312 4.24 -12.03 26.07
CA LYS A 312 4.06 -13.46 25.81
C LYS A 312 2.69 -13.77 25.19
N GLY A 313 2.64 -14.78 24.31
CA GLY A 313 1.43 -15.21 23.61
C GLY A 313 0.96 -14.24 22.52
N ALA A 314 -0.26 -14.45 22.00
CA ALA A 314 -0.85 -13.62 20.94
C ALA A 314 -1.30 -12.21 21.39
N GLY A 315 -1.03 -11.85 22.65
CA GLY A 315 -1.48 -10.60 23.26
C GLY A 315 -2.98 -10.54 23.54
N GLU A 316 -3.42 -9.45 24.18
CA GLU A 316 -4.83 -9.11 24.36
C GLU A 316 -5.40 -8.60 23.03
N ILE A 317 -5.84 -9.51 22.17
CA ILE A 317 -6.62 -9.18 20.96
C ILE A 317 -8.09 -9.31 21.35
N GLY A 318 -8.97 -8.36 21.00
CA GLY A 318 -10.42 -8.52 21.21
C GLY A 318 -11.08 -9.48 20.21
N ASP A 319 -12.39 -9.59 20.28
CA ASP A 319 -13.16 -10.53 19.48
C ASP A 319 -13.52 -9.93 18.12
N ARG A 320 -12.91 -10.44 17.05
CA ARG A 320 -13.19 -10.05 15.66
C ARG A 320 -13.80 -11.21 14.89
N MET A 321 -15.03 -11.01 14.44
CA MET A 321 -15.65 -11.89 13.46
C MET A 321 -15.33 -11.37 12.06
N ILE A 322 -14.38 -12.01 11.36
CA ILE A 322 -14.01 -11.61 10.01
C ILE A 322 -14.80 -12.45 9.00
N VAL A 323 -15.56 -11.79 8.15
CA VAL A 323 -16.44 -12.42 7.16
C VAL A 323 -16.22 -11.81 5.78
N VAL A 324 -16.16 -12.69 4.78
CA VAL A 324 -16.06 -12.31 3.36
C VAL A 324 -17.39 -12.69 2.70
N PRO A 325 -18.33 -11.75 2.52
CA PRO A 325 -19.67 -12.06 2.01
C PRO A 325 -19.65 -12.88 0.71
N GLN A 326 -18.76 -12.53 -0.22
CA GLN A 326 -18.67 -13.19 -1.52
C GLN A 326 -18.16 -14.64 -1.45
N GLU A 327 -17.55 -15.10 -0.35
CA GLU A 327 -17.22 -16.52 -0.16
C GLU A 327 -18.44 -17.38 0.15
N ILE A 328 -19.43 -16.79 0.81
CA ILE A 328 -20.68 -17.46 1.22
C ILE A 328 -21.55 -17.68 0.00
N ASN A 329 -21.74 -16.61 -0.75
CA ASN A 329 -22.51 -16.58 -1.96
C ASN A 329 -21.91 -15.55 -2.90
N THR A 330 -21.37 -16.02 -4.01
CA THR A 330 -20.70 -15.20 -5.03
C THR A 330 -21.65 -14.25 -5.76
N ASN A 331 -22.96 -14.39 -5.56
CA ASN A 331 -23.98 -13.47 -6.07
C ASN A 331 -24.27 -12.29 -5.14
N ILE A 332 -23.69 -12.27 -3.93
CA ILE A 332 -23.82 -11.12 -3.03
C ILE A 332 -23.10 -9.92 -3.66
N VAL A 333 -23.85 -8.85 -3.90
CA VAL A 333 -23.33 -7.61 -4.47
C VAL A 333 -23.13 -6.55 -3.38
N GLU A 334 -22.39 -5.51 -3.72
CA GLU A 334 -22.06 -4.40 -2.81
C GLU A 334 -23.31 -3.71 -2.26
N GLY A 335 -24.40 -3.63 -3.05
CA GLY A 335 -25.68 -3.08 -2.64
C GLY A 335 -26.34 -3.88 -1.51
N ASP A 336 -26.21 -5.21 -1.50
CA ASP A 336 -26.77 -6.06 -0.45
C ASP A 336 -26.06 -5.82 0.88
N VAL A 337 -24.72 -5.69 0.83
CA VAL A 337 -23.89 -5.40 2.01
C VAL A 337 -24.14 -3.98 2.50
N LYS A 338 -24.33 -3.01 1.61
CA LYS A 338 -24.75 -1.65 1.96
C LYS A 338 -26.10 -1.65 2.68
N ALA A 339 -27.09 -2.41 2.20
CA ALA A 339 -28.38 -2.54 2.85
C ALA A 339 -28.27 -3.15 4.26
N LEU A 340 -27.47 -4.21 4.42
CA LEU A 340 -27.15 -4.81 5.72
C LEU A 340 -26.47 -3.79 6.67
N ALA A 341 -25.53 -3.01 6.16
CA ALA A 341 -24.86 -1.95 6.90
C ALA A 341 -25.85 -0.89 7.38
N VAL A 342 -26.78 -0.44 6.53
CA VAL A 342 -27.84 0.50 6.91
C VAL A 342 -28.73 -0.07 8.00
N GLU A 343 -29.07 -1.35 7.93
CA GLU A 343 -29.89 -2.02 8.94
C GLU A 343 -29.21 -2.03 10.32
N ILE A 344 -27.92 -2.37 10.36
CA ILE A 344 -27.11 -2.37 11.59
C ILE A 344 -26.89 -0.93 12.09
N ALA A 345 -26.72 0.01 11.17
CA ALA A 345 -26.49 1.42 11.45
C ALA A 345 -27.66 2.13 12.15
N ARG A 346 -28.85 1.52 12.22
CA ARG A 346 -30.01 2.06 12.96
C ARG A 346 -29.82 2.03 14.47
N THR A 347 -28.97 1.13 14.98
CA THR A 347 -28.79 0.93 16.43
C THR A 347 -27.33 0.97 16.84
N LYS A 348 -26.40 0.72 15.92
CA LYS A 348 -24.95 0.66 16.18
C LYS A 348 -24.19 1.56 15.21
N ASN A 349 -23.04 2.08 15.62
CA ASN A 349 -22.15 2.78 14.68
C ASN A 349 -21.42 1.78 13.77
N VAL A 350 -21.36 2.11 12.48
CA VAL A 350 -20.71 1.35 11.41
C VAL A 350 -19.60 2.20 10.79
N ALA A 351 -18.40 1.65 10.69
CA ALA A 351 -17.30 2.30 9.98
C ALA A 351 -17.05 1.61 8.63
N VAL A 352 -16.84 2.39 7.58
CA VAL A 352 -16.53 1.89 6.23
C VAL A 352 -15.22 2.51 5.76
N ILE A 353 -14.18 1.70 5.57
CA ILE A 353 -12.91 2.13 4.98
C ILE A 353 -12.99 1.92 3.48
N VAL A 354 -12.81 3.00 2.72
CA VAL A 354 -12.80 3.00 1.24
C VAL A 354 -11.44 3.47 0.72
N PRO A 355 -10.96 2.98 -0.44
CA PRO A 355 -9.65 3.34 -0.97
C PRO A 355 -9.58 4.76 -1.57
N SER A 356 -10.71 5.35 -1.96
CA SER A 356 -10.73 6.62 -2.68
C SER A 356 -12.04 7.41 -2.49
N ASP A 357 -11.98 8.70 -2.80
CA ASP A 357 -13.15 9.59 -2.80
C ASP A 357 -14.25 9.11 -3.76
N ARG A 358 -13.85 8.58 -4.92
CA ARG A 358 -14.79 7.98 -5.88
C ARG A 358 -15.56 6.83 -5.24
N ARG A 359 -14.87 5.97 -4.47
CA ARG A 359 -15.54 4.86 -3.78
C ARG A 359 -16.39 5.34 -2.62
N ALA A 360 -16.00 6.42 -1.95
CA ALA A 360 -16.82 7.05 -0.91
C ALA A 360 -18.20 7.51 -1.44
N ALA A 361 -18.28 7.92 -2.72
CA ALA A 361 -19.56 8.31 -3.35
C ALA A 361 -20.58 7.17 -3.41
N PHE A 362 -20.17 5.90 -3.39
CA PHE A 362 -21.12 4.77 -3.31
C PHE A 362 -21.88 4.75 -1.97
N TRP A 363 -21.32 5.34 -0.91
CA TRP A 363 -21.88 5.36 0.43
C TRP A 363 -22.53 6.71 0.81
N SER A 364 -22.38 7.75 -0.02
CA SER A 364 -22.69 9.14 0.37
C SER A 364 -24.17 9.41 0.66
N ASP A 365 -25.08 8.64 0.07
CA ASP A 365 -26.53 8.69 0.28
C ASP A 365 -26.98 8.12 1.63
N VAL A 366 -26.14 7.29 2.28
CA VAL A 366 -26.46 6.64 3.57
C VAL A 366 -25.48 7.02 4.69
N ALA A 367 -24.37 7.69 4.36
CA ALA A 367 -23.35 8.10 5.30
C ALA A 367 -23.84 9.24 6.20
N GLY A 368 -23.74 9.07 7.51
CA GLY A 368 -23.92 10.16 8.48
C GLY A 368 -22.73 11.14 8.47
N GLN A 369 -21.55 10.68 8.07
CA GLN A 369 -20.38 11.52 7.79
C GLN A 369 -19.38 10.82 6.86
N ILE A 370 -18.61 11.61 6.10
CA ILE A 370 -17.47 11.17 5.30
C ILE A 370 -16.24 11.91 5.80
N LEU A 371 -15.26 11.16 6.29
CA LEU A 371 -14.06 11.69 6.93
C LEU A 371 -12.85 11.56 6.02
N LYS A 372 -12.15 12.68 5.85
CA LYS A 372 -10.89 12.82 5.12
C LYS A 372 -9.80 13.31 6.08
N SER A 373 -8.58 13.47 5.59
CA SER A 373 -7.41 13.86 6.39
C SER A 373 -7.62 15.07 7.31
N ASP A 374 -8.37 16.06 6.83
CA ASP A 374 -8.66 17.34 7.48
C ASP A 374 -9.86 17.29 8.45
N THR A 375 -10.82 16.40 8.23
CA THR A 375 -12.06 16.30 9.02
C THR A 375 -12.06 15.16 10.04
N ILE A 376 -11.09 14.25 9.97
CA ILE A 376 -11.09 13.00 10.72
C ILE A 376 -11.11 13.18 12.24
N ALA A 377 -10.38 14.15 12.77
CA ALA A 377 -10.29 14.37 14.21
C ALA A 377 -11.67 14.66 14.82
N LEU A 378 -12.37 15.65 14.25
CA LEU A 378 -13.71 16.05 14.70
C LEU A 378 -14.72 14.89 14.55
N GLY A 379 -14.67 14.15 13.44
CA GLY A 379 -15.60 13.06 13.19
C GLY A 379 -15.40 11.84 14.09
N VAL A 380 -14.15 11.52 14.42
CA VAL A 380 -13.80 10.41 15.33
C VAL A 380 -14.14 10.76 16.78
N ASP A 381 -13.96 12.01 17.19
CA ASP A 381 -14.31 12.45 18.54
C ASP A 381 -15.80 12.35 18.84
N ARG A 382 -16.65 12.59 17.85
CA ARG A 382 -18.10 12.35 17.96
C ARG A 382 -18.41 10.89 18.29
N LEU A 383 -17.81 9.95 17.54
CA LEU A 383 -18.01 8.51 17.75
C LEU A 383 -17.53 8.07 19.13
N LYS A 384 -16.33 8.51 19.54
CA LYS A 384 -15.77 8.21 20.87
C LYS A 384 -16.53 8.87 22.01
N GLY A 385 -17.18 10.00 21.76
CA GLY A 385 -18.07 10.69 22.70
C GLY A 385 -19.39 9.97 22.95
N GLY A 386 -19.62 8.82 22.29
CA GLY A 386 -20.85 8.04 22.42
C GLY A 386 -21.99 8.53 21.50
N GLU A 387 -21.70 9.44 20.56
CA GLU A 387 -22.69 9.88 19.59
C GLU A 387 -23.03 8.75 18.61
N HIS A 388 -24.33 8.53 18.37
CA HIS A 388 -24.78 7.61 17.34
C HIS A 388 -24.88 8.32 15.99
N VAL A 389 -23.84 8.17 15.16
CA VAL A 389 -23.74 8.78 13.83
C VAL A 389 -24.35 7.87 12.75
N GLY A 390 -24.42 6.56 13.00
CA GLY A 390 -24.81 5.57 12.00
C GLY A 390 -23.60 5.13 11.18
N ILE A 391 -23.58 5.43 9.87
CA ILE A 391 -22.48 5.07 8.96
C ILE A 391 -21.45 6.19 8.88
N THR A 392 -20.20 5.89 9.21
CA THR A 392 -19.03 6.76 9.02
C THR A 392 -18.13 6.19 7.94
N VAL A 393 -17.89 6.94 6.87
CA VAL A 393 -16.98 6.56 5.78
C VAL A 393 -15.62 7.18 6.01
N LEU A 394 -14.56 6.37 5.98
CA LEU A 394 -13.16 6.77 6.16
C LEU A 394 -12.42 6.61 4.83
N VAL A 395 -11.99 7.72 4.22
CA VAL A 395 -11.32 7.69 2.90
C VAL A 395 -9.82 7.47 3.06
N ASN A 396 -9.31 6.37 2.50
CA ASN A 396 -7.91 5.95 2.51
C ASN A 396 -7.27 5.99 3.91
N ARG A 397 -8.01 5.49 4.90
CA ARG A 397 -7.61 5.46 6.32
C ARG A 397 -7.63 4.03 6.84
N TYR A 398 -6.72 3.24 6.27
CA TYR A 398 -6.38 1.91 6.79
C TYR A 398 -5.62 2.01 8.11
N ASP A 399 -5.03 3.19 8.40
CA ASP A 399 -4.26 3.49 9.60
C ASP A 399 -4.68 4.78 10.34
N GLY A 400 -4.23 4.90 11.60
CA GLY A 400 -4.29 6.15 12.39
C GLY A 400 -5.65 6.51 12.99
N VAL A 401 -6.65 5.65 12.90
CA VAL A 401 -7.99 5.86 13.48
C VAL A 401 -8.34 4.72 14.41
N ASP A 402 -9.06 5.04 15.47
CA ASP A 402 -9.41 4.06 16.48
C ASP A 402 -10.85 4.20 16.91
N LEU A 403 -11.63 3.14 16.73
CA LEU A 403 -13.07 3.14 16.98
C LEU A 403 -13.45 1.96 17.89
N PRO A 404 -13.19 2.03 19.20
CA PRO A 404 -13.49 0.94 20.13
C PRO A 404 -14.99 0.86 20.46
N ASP A 405 -15.45 -0.33 20.84
CA ASP A 405 -16.80 -0.57 21.38
C ASP A 405 -17.94 0.05 20.57
N ASP A 406 -18.75 0.92 21.20
CA ASP A 406 -19.93 1.53 20.58
C ASP A 406 -19.55 2.61 19.56
N ALA A 407 -18.28 2.99 19.47
CA ALA A 407 -17.78 3.82 18.37
C ALA A 407 -17.81 3.05 17.03
N CYS A 408 -17.65 1.72 17.04
CA CYS A 408 -17.77 0.87 15.85
C CYS A 408 -18.03 -0.60 16.19
N ARG A 409 -19.25 -1.09 15.95
CA ARG A 409 -19.60 -2.51 16.11
C ARG A 409 -19.49 -3.32 14.81
N LEU A 410 -19.52 -2.62 13.67
CA LEU A 410 -19.32 -3.21 12.36
C LEU A 410 -18.31 -2.37 11.58
N LEU A 411 -17.23 -3.01 11.16
CA LEU A 411 -16.23 -2.44 10.26
C LEU A 411 -16.39 -3.07 8.88
N ILE A 412 -16.42 -2.26 7.83
CA ILE A 412 -16.43 -2.71 6.45
C ILE A 412 -15.17 -2.21 5.77
N ILE A 413 -14.36 -3.11 5.22
CA ILE A 413 -13.26 -2.76 4.31
C ILE A 413 -13.77 -2.97 2.90
N ASP A 414 -13.97 -1.86 2.17
CA ASP A 414 -14.61 -1.85 0.87
C ASP A 414 -13.57 -1.58 -0.24
N GLY A 415 -13.07 -2.68 -0.82
CA GLY A 415 -12.04 -2.66 -1.86
C GLY A 415 -10.61 -2.78 -1.34
N LEU A 416 -9.68 -3.02 -2.28
CA LEU A 416 -8.24 -3.08 -1.96
C LEU A 416 -7.67 -1.67 -1.75
N PRO A 417 -6.73 -1.51 -0.79
CA PRO A 417 -5.94 -0.29 -0.66
C PRO A 417 -5.30 0.12 -2.00
N GLU A 418 -5.35 1.41 -2.33
CA GLU A 418 -4.72 1.96 -3.54
C GLU A 418 -3.37 2.63 -3.20
N PHE A 419 -2.44 2.61 -4.16
CA PHE A 419 -1.18 3.35 -4.08
C PHE A 419 -1.40 4.75 -4.66
N LEU A 420 -1.20 5.80 -3.86
CA LEU A 420 -1.49 7.16 -4.28
C LEU A 420 -0.28 7.88 -4.92
N GLY A 421 0.95 7.54 -4.52
CA GLY A 421 2.18 8.12 -5.08
C GLY A 421 2.44 7.66 -6.51
N LEU A 422 2.98 8.54 -7.35
CA LEU A 422 3.40 8.22 -8.72
C LEU A 422 4.56 7.21 -8.71
N LEU A 423 5.53 7.39 -7.80
CA LEU A 423 6.66 6.46 -7.65
C LEU A 423 6.21 5.11 -7.09
N ASP A 424 5.29 5.09 -6.13
CA ASP A 424 4.67 3.85 -5.62
C ASP A 424 3.92 3.09 -6.72
N ARG A 425 3.19 3.80 -7.61
CA ARG A 425 2.52 3.20 -8.76
C ARG A 425 3.51 2.57 -9.75
N ILE A 426 4.64 3.23 -10.00
CA ILE A 426 5.71 2.67 -10.84
C ILE A 426 6.31 1.43 -10.19
N GLU A 427 6.64 1.48 -8.90
CA GLU A 427 7.18 0.33 -8.17
C GLU A 427 6.18 -0.84 -8.17
N SER A 428 4.90 -0.56 -7.92
CA SER A 428 3.83 -1.56 -7.96
C SER A 428 3.69 -2.20 -9.34
N SER A 429 3.84 -1.44 -10.43
CA SER A 429 3.86 -2.00 -11.78
C SER A 429 5.05 -2.91 -11.99
N VAL A 430 6.26 -2.49 -11.59
CA VAL A 430 7.49 -3.30 -11.72
C VAL A 430 7.39 -4.61 -10.93
N LEU A 431 6.82 -4.56 -9.72
CA LEU A 431 6.67 -5.70 -8.82
C LEU A 431 5.37 -6.49 -9.00
N GLU A 432 4.55 -6.14 -10.01
CA GLU A 432 3.23 -6.72 -10.15
C GLU A 432 3.30 -8.25 -10.28
N GLY A 433 2.54 -8.95 -9.43
CA GLY A 433 2.46 -10.41 -9.41
C GLY A 433 3.53 -11.12 -8.58
N THR A 434 4.35 -10.38 -7.84
CA THR A 434 5.33 -10.94 -6.88
C THR A 434 4.70 -11.15 -5.50
N ASP A 435 5.30 -12.04 -4.70
CA ASP A 435 4.92 -12.22 -3.30
C ASP A 435 5.18 -10.96 -2.46
N LEU A 436 6.15 -10.12 -2.85
CA LEU A 436 6.43 -8.85 -2.20
C LEU A 436 5.27 -7.85 -2.32
N GLU A 437 4.68 -7.73 -3.52
CA GLU A 437 3.49 -6.89 -3.73
C GLU A 437 2.30 -7.43 -2.94
N LEU A 438 2.07 -8.75 -2.98
CA LEU A 438 0.98 -9.40 -2.26
C LEU A 438 1.10 -9.21 -0.74
N LEU A 439 2.31 -9.35 -0.20
CA LEU A 439 2.60 -9.15 1.21
C LEU A 439 2.24 -7.72 1.67
N ARG A 440 2.63 -6.69 0.90
CA ARG A 440 2.27 -5.28 1.21
C ARG A 440 0.76 -5.06 1.22
N GLN A 441 0.02 -5.70 0.31
CA GLN A 441 -1.44 -5.60 0.25
C GLN A 441 -2.11 -6.28 1.45
N VAL A 442 -1.71 -7.51 1.78
CA VAL A 442 -2.23 -8.28 2.93
C VAL A 442 -2.03 -7.50 4.24
N GLN A 443 -0.86 -6.89 4.42
CA GLN A 443 -0.54 -6.08 5.59
C GLN A 443 -1.48 -4.88 5.77
N LYS A 444 -1.72 -4.10 4.71
CA LYS A 444 -2.64 -2.94 4.77
C LYS A 444 -4.08 -3.36 5.08
N VAL A 445 -4.53 -4.50 4.56
CA VAL A 445 -5.86 -5.07 4.87
C VAL A 445 -5.93 -5.49 6.34
N GLU A 446 -4.92 -6.21 6.84
CA GLU A 446 -4.85 -6.64 8.24
C GLU A 446 -4.83 -5.47 9.23
N GLN A 447 -4.08 -4.41 8.91
CA GLN A 447 -4.07 -3.15 9.67
C GLN A 447 -5.45 -2.48 9.69
N GLY A 448 -6.12 -2.40 8.54
CA GLY A 448 -7.49 -1.90 8.45
C GLY A 448 -8.45 -2.67 9.36
N MET A 449 -8.34 -4.00 9.43
CA MET A 449 -9.19 -4.85 10.27
C MET A 449 -8.96 -4.61 11.78
N GLY A 450 -7.79 -4.13 12.17
CA GLY A 450 -7.44 -3.83 13.56
C GLY A 450 -8.15 -2.60 14.15
N ARG A 451 -8.82 -1.78 13.33
CA ARG A 451 -9.35 -0.46 13.74
C ARG A 451 -10.59 -0.51 14.64
N GLY A 452 -11.36 -1.59 14.56
CA GLY A 452 -12.58 -1.79 15.35
C GLY A 452 -12.39 -2.46 16.71
N VAL A 453 -11.17 -2.86 17.07
CA VAL A 453 -10.91 -3.66 18.29
C VAL A 453 -9.58 -3.24 18.94
N ARG A 454 -9.66 -2.73 20.17
CA ARG A 454 -8.54 -2.20 20.97
C ARG A 454 -8.32 -2.94 22.30
N SER A 455 -9.36 -3.41 22.97
CA SER A 455 -9.22 -4.19 24.19
C SER A 455 -9.50 -5.67 23.95
N SER A 456 -9.14 -6.53 24.90
CA SER A 456 -9.55 -7.95 24.88
C SER A 456 -11.06 -8.14 25.01
N GLU A 457 -11.80 -7.13 25.47
CA GLU A 457 -13.25 -7.16 25.67
C GLU A 457 -14.02 -6.54 24.50
N ASP A 458 -13.33 -5.78 23.65
CA ASP A 458 -13.90 -5.16 22.46
C ASP A 458 -14.40 -6.24 21.49
N ARG A 459 -15.52 -5.93 20.85
CA ARG A 459 -16.22 -6.80 19.90
C ARG A 459 -16.54 -6.03 18.65
N CYS A 460 -16.07 -6.52 17.51
CA CYS A 460 -16.34 -5.92 16.21
C CYS A 460 -16.50 -7.00 15.16
N ALA A 461 -17.60 -6.93 14.41
CA ALA A 461 -17.74 -7.69 13.18
C ALA A 461 -17.02 -6.96 12.04
N VAL A 462 -16.31 -7.69 11.19
CA VAL A 462 -15.54 -7.15 10.06
C VAL A 462 -16.03 -7.78 8.77
N LEU A 463 -16.47 -6.96 7.82
CA LEU A 463 -16.83 -7.39 6.47
C LEU A 463 -15.76 -6.95 5.47
N LEU A 464 -15.24 -7.91 4.71
CA LEU A 464 -14.32 -7.64 3.60
C LEU A 464 -15.11 -7.63 2.30
N LEU A 465 -15.38 -6.44 1.77
CA LEU A 465 -16.23 -6.22 0.62
C LEU A 465 -15.40 -6.01 -0.66
N GLY A 466 -15.73 -6.77 -1.70
CA GLY A 466 -15.22 -6.60 -3.07
C GLY A 466 -14.57 -7.88 -3.60
N ASN A 467 -14.90 -8.27 -4.83
CA ASN A 467 -14.42 -9.52 -5.43
C ASN A 467 -12.90 -9.58 -5.53
N ARG A 468 -12.24 -8.47 -5.85
CA ARG A 468 -10.77 -8.40 -5.93
C ARG A 468 -10.11 -8.57 -4.56
N LEU A 469 -10.66 -7.95 -3.51
CA LEU A 469 -10.19 -8.12 -2.13
C LEU A 469 -10.36 -9.57 -1.69
N ALA A 470 -11.57 -10.12 -1.87
CA ALA A 470 -11.89 -11.52 -1.57
C ALA A 470 -10.98 -12.50 -2.34
N GLN A 471 -10.72 -12.24 -3.63
CA GLN A 471 -9.83 -13.07 -4.44
C GLN A 471 -8.40 -13.04 -3.93
N ARG A 472 -7.86 -11.87 -3.57
CA ARG A 472 -6.47 -11.72 -3.09
C ARG A 472 -6.23 -12.40 -1.74
N ILE A 473 -7.08 -12.15 -0.75
CA ILE A 473 -6.92 -12.71 0.61
C ILE A 473 -7.06 -14.24 0.65
N ASN A 474 -7.76 -14.81 -0.34
CA ASN A 474 -7.98 -16.25 -0.47
C ASN A 474 -6.92 -16.98 -1.29
N GLN A 475 -5.95 -16.28 -1.87
CA GLN A 475 -4.83 -16.92 -2.54
C GLN A 475 -4.04 -17.76 -1.52
N PRO A 476 -3.59 -18.98 -1.89
CA PRO A 476 -2.82 -19.81 -0.97
C PRO A 476 -1.58 -19.12 -0.39
N SER A 477 -0.85 -18.34 -1.19
CA SER A 477 0.31 -17.56 -0.74
C SER A 477 -0.09 -16.48 0.27
N ALA A 478 -1.16 -15.75 0.03
CA ALA A 478 -1.66 -14.69 0.91
C ALA A 478 -1.98 -15.20 2.33
N ARG A 479 -2.52 -16.41 2.46
CA ARG A 479 -2.86 -17.00 3.77
C ARG A 479 -1.65 -17.17 4.69
N SER A 480 -0.49 -17.45 4.12
CA SER A 480 0.77 -17.56 4.87
C SER A 480 1.36 -16.22 5.31
N MET A 481 0.82 -15.11 4.80
CA MET A 481 1.31 -13.74 5.05
C MET A 481 0.57 -13.02 6.19
N PHE A 482 -0.60 -13.53 6.62
CA PHE A 482 -1.33 -13.00 7.78
C PHE A 482 -0.65 -13.40 9.09
N THR A 483 -0.83 -12.58 10.14
CA THR A 483 -0.43 -13.02 11.48
C THR A 483 -1.25 -14.25 11.93
N PRO A 484 -0.68 -15.13 12.78
CA PRO A 484 -1.41 -16.32 13.24
C PRO A 484 -2.76 -16.01 13.90
N ALA A 485 -2.86 -14.89 14.60
CA ALA A 485 -4.08 -14.48 15.27
C ALA A 485 -5.18 -14.09 14.26
N THR A 486 -4.84 -13.26 13.27
CA THR A 486 -5.78 -12.87 12.20
C THR A 486 -6.18 -14.07 11.36
N LEU A 487 -5.24 -14.97 11.05
CA LEU A 487 -5.53 -16.21 10.33
C LEU A 487 -6.50 -17.11 11.10
N ALA A 488 -6.31 -17.27 12.41
CA ALA A 488 -7.22 -18.04 13.26
C ALA A 488 -8.64 -17.45 13.30
N GLN A 489 -8.77 -16.12 13.30
CA GLN A 489 -10.05 -15.42 13.25
C GLN A 489 -10.73 -15.55 11.88
N LEU A 490 -9.97 -15.42 10.80
CA LEU A 490 -10.44 -15.67 9.43
C LEU A 490 -10.99 -17.09 9.28
N ASP A 491 -10.25 -18.08 9.79
CA ASP A 491 -10.64 -19.49 9.69
C ASP A 491 -11.89 -19.80 10.51
N LEU A 492 -12.01 -19.25 11.72
CA LEU A 492 -13.22 -19.37 12.52
C LEU A 492 -14.43 -18.72 11.83
N GLY A 493 -14.26 -17.51 11.28
CA GLY A 493 -15.31 -16.84 10.50
C GLY A 493 -15.74 -17.67 9.29
N ARG A 494 -14.79 -18.31 8.61
CA ARG A 494 -15.06 -19.20 7.47
C ARG A 494 -15.83 -20.45 7.87
N GLU A 495 -15.49 -21.09 8.99
CA GLU A 495 -16.21 -22.26 9.50
C GLU A 495 -17.67 -21.94 9.87
N VAL A 496 -17.92 -20.78 10.48
CA VAL A 496 -19.30 -20.35 10.80
C VAL A 496 -20.08 -20.02 9.54
N THR A 497 -19.47 -19.29 8.61
CA THR A 497 -20.14 -18.88 7.37
C THR A 497 -20.38 -20.04 6.40
N GLN A 498 -19.65 -21.15 6.51
CA GLN A 498 -19.96 -22.39 5.78
C GLN A 498 -21.36 -22.93 6.10
N GLN A 499 -21.90 -22.66 7.29
CA GLN A 499 -23.24 -23.11 7.69
C GLN A 499 -24.36 -22.37 6.96
N VAL A 500 -24.07 -21.18 6.40
CA VAL A 500 -25.00 -20.36 5.61
C VAL A 500 -24.58 -20.27 4.14
N LYS A 501 -23.77 -21.23 3.65
CA LYS A 501 -23.31 -21.25 2.26
C LYS A 501 -24.49 -21.17 1.28
N GLY A 502 -24.37 -20.30 0.28
CA GLY A 502 -25.39 -20.06 -0.74
C GLY A 502 -26.57 -19.17 -0.32
N GLN A 503 -26.64 -18.75 0.95
CA GLN A 503 -27.69 -17.85 1.44
C GLN A 503 -27.48 -16.40 0.96
N PRO A 504 -28.52 -15.56 0.94
CA PRO A 504 -28.39 -14.13 0.64
C PRO A 504 -27.66 -13.37 1.75
N ALA A 505 -27.23 -12.13 1.48
CA ALA A 505 -26.51 -11.30 2.45
C ALA A 505 -27.31 -11.06 3.74
N SER A 506 -28.65 -11.09 3.71
CA SER A 506 -29.48 -10.96 4.91
C SER A 506 -29.26 -12.08 5.93
N ALA A 507 -28.81 -13.27 5.50
CA ALA A 507 -28.45 -14.36 6.40
C ALA A 507 -27.17 -14.10 7.20
N LEU A 508 -26.39 -13.06 6.83
CA LEU A 508 -25.25 -12.61 7.62
C LEU A 508 -25.70 -11.94 8.92
N ARG A 509 -26.87 -11.27 8.93
CA ARG A 509 -27.28 -10.47 10.08
C ARG A 509 -27.27 -11.27 11.39
N PRO A 510 -27.94 -12.43 11.50
CA PRO A 510 -27.92 -13.23 12.72
C PRO A 510 -26.51 -13.72 13.10
N LEU A 511 -25.64 -13.95 12.12
CA LEU A 511 -24.27 -14.37 12.38
C LEU A 511 -23.45 -13.23 12.98
N LEU A 512 -23.53 -12.03 12.39
CA LEU A 512 -22.83 -10.85 12.87
C LEU A 512 -23.32 -10.48 14.28
N ASP A 513 -24.61 -10.67 14.57
CA ASP A 513 -25.19 -10.42 15.90
C ASP A 513 -24.55 -11.28 16.99
N TYR A 514 -24.06 -12.50 16.70
CA TYR A 514 -23.29 -13.29 17.69
C TYR A 514 -22.05 -12.53 18.19
N CYS A 515 -21.38 -11.79 17.32
CA CYS A 515 -20.23 -10.96 17.71
C CYS A 515 -20.70 -9.60 18.27
N ILE A 516 -21.59 -8.90 17.57
CA ILE A 516 -22.06 -7.54 17.89
C ILE A 516 -22.74 -7.49 19.27
N GLU A 517 -23.53 -8.51 19.61
CA GLU A 517 -24.26 -8.59 20.89
C GLU A 517 -23.44 -9.28 21.99
N GLY A 518 -22.32 -9.92 21.64
CA GLY A 518 -21.44 -10.67 22.54
C GLY A 518 -22.04 -11.96 23.04
N ASN A 519 -22.40 -12.84 22.13
CA ASN A 519 -22.76 -14.20 22.46
C ASN A 519 -21.58 -14.91 23.14
N VAL A 520 -21.84 -15.49 24.31
CA VAL A 520 -20.82 -16.14 25.16
C VAL A 520 -20.16 -17.34 24.46
N GLN A 521 -20.92 -18.12 23.68
CA GLN A 521 -20.39 -19.29 22.98
C GLN A 521 -19.46 -18.89 21.83
N TRP A 522 -19.84 -17.85 21.06
CA TRP A 522 -18.97 -17.28 20.04
C TRP A 522 -17.66 -16.77 20.67
N TRP A 523 -17.78 -15.98 21.74
CA TRP A 523 -16.61 -15.43 22.44
C TRP A 523 -15.67 -16.55 22.94
N GLN A 524 -16.22 -17.61 23.54
CA GLN A 524 -15.46 -18.78 24.00
C GLN A 524 -14.76 -19.50 22.84
N ALA A 525 -15.44 -19.69 21.71
CA ALA A 525 -14.85 -20.32 20.52
C ALA A 525 -13.69 -19.48 19.97
N GLY A 526 -13.87 -18.17 19.87
CA GLY A 526 -12.82 -17.21 19.46
C GLY A 526 -11.61 -17.24 20.38
N ARG A 527 -11.82 -17.18 21.70
CA ARG A 527 -10.74 -17.28 22.71
C ARG A 527 -9.99 -18.59 22.60
N SER A 528 -10.69 -19.71 22.46
CA SER A 528 -10.07 -21.03 22.34
C SER A 528 -9.16 -21.09 21.11
N ARG A 529 -9.61 -20.59 19.95
CA ARG A 529 -8.79 -20.54 18.73
C ARG A 529 -7.55 -19.67 18.88
N LEU A 530 -7.70 -18.47 19.45
CA LEU A 530 -6.57 -17.57 19.68
C LEU A 530 -5.54 -18.14 20.67
N ALA A 531 -5.99 -18.88 21.69
CA ALA A 531 -5.10 -19.53 22.65
C ALA A 531 -4.25 -20.66 22.03
N HIS A 532 -4.73 -21.30 20.97
CA HIS A 532 -4.02 -22.35 20.24
C HIS A 532 -3.29 -21.83 18.99
N ALA A 533 -3.42 -20.53 18.67
CA ALA A 533 -2.70 -19.94 17.56
C ALA A 533 -1.19 -19.99 17.86
N PRO A 534 -0.35 -20.39 16.90
CA PRO A 534 1.09 -20.42 17.13
C PRO A 534 1.61 -19.01 17.43
N GLU A 535 2.71 -18.91 18.18
CA GLU A 535 3.38 -17.63 18.32
C GLU A 535 3.76 -17.09 16.93
N GLY A 536 3.45 -15.81 16.69
CA GLY A 536 3.83 -15.13 15.45
C GLY A 536 5.31 -15.29 15.15
N GLN A 537 5.65 -15.43 13.86
CA GLN A 537 7.04 -15.48 13.39
C GLN A 537 7.87 -14.35 14.03
N ALA A 538 9.16 -14.64 14.25
CA ALA A 538 10.13 -13.60 14.58
C ALA A 538 10.05 -12.49 13.54
N SER A 539 10.28 -11.24 13.95
CA SER A 539 10.25 -10.16 12.98
C SER A 539 11.33 -10.36 11.94
N TRP A 540 10.92 -10.35 10.69
CA TRP A 540 11.79 -10.56 9.57
C TRP A 540 12.18 -9.20 9.01
N VAL A 541 13.47 -9.06 8.72
CA VAL A 541 14.01 -7.96 7.94
C VAL A 541 14.61 -8.61 6.70
N ASN A 542 14.08 -8.28 5.53
CA ASN A 542 14.62 -8.81 4.29
C ASN A 542 16.11 -8.38 4.15
N PRO A 543 17.05 -9.33 3.98
CA PRO A 543 18.46 -8.99 3.79
C PRO A 543 18.70 -8.01 2.62
N SER A 544 17.93 -8.12 1.54
CA SER A 544 18.01 -7.22 0.40
C SER A 544 17.68 -5.77 0.77
N ILE A 545 16.75 -5.55 1.70
CA ILE A 545 16.39 -4.21 2.19
C ILE A 545 17.55 -3.56 2.95
N VAL A 546 18.26 -4.35 3.76
CA VAL A 546 19.44 -3.87 4.49
C VAL A 546 20.54 -3.45 3.51
N LEU A 547 20.80 -4.28 2.50
CA LEU A 547 21.80 -3.99 1.46
C LEU A 547 21.43 -2.76 0.62
N GLN A 548 20.14 -2.56 0.32
CA GLN A 548 19.65 -1.36 -0.36
C GLN A 548 19.87 -0.10 0.48
N ARG A 549 19.58 -0.16 1.79
CA ARG A 549 19.82 0.96 2.71
C ARG A 549 21.31 1.29 2.78
N GLU A 550 22.17 0.29 3.00
CA GLU A 550 23.61 0.49 3.04
C GLU A 550 24.13 1.09 1.73
N ALA A 551 23.64 0.62 0.58
CA ALA A 551 23.99 1.18 -0.72
C ALA A 551 23.56 2.65 -0.86
N PHE A 552 22.35 2.99 -0.41
CA PHE A 552 21.87 4.38 -0.41
C PHE A 552 22.76 5.29 0.45
N ASP A 553 23.11 4.87 1.67
CA ASP A 553 23.96 5.66 2.56
C ASP A 553 25.36 5.86 1.95
N LEU A 554 25.92 4.81 1.33
CA LEU A 554 27.20 4.89 0.61
C LEU A 554 27.11 5.83 -0.59
N LEU A 555 26.02 5.79 -1.37
CA LEU A 555 25.79 6.72 -2.49
C LEU A 555 25.68 8.17 -2.01
N ALA A 556 24.96 8.43 -0.91
CA ALA A 556 24.85 9.76 -0.30
C ALA A 556 26.22 10.29 0.17
N MET A 557 27.14 9.40 0.56
CA MET A 557 28.53 9.72 0.91
C MET A 557 29.49 9.72 -0.31
N SER A 558 28.96 9.61 -1.54
CA SER A 558 29.75 9.52 -2.79
C SER A 558 30.69 8.30 -2.86
N GLN A 559 30.39 7.22 -2.14
CA GLN A 559 31.12 5.95 -2.14
C GLN A 559 30.50 4.94 -3.11
N SER A 560 30.33 5.34 -4.38
CA SER A 560 29.58 4.57 -5.39
C SER A 560 30.08 3.13 -5.58
N LYS A 561 31.40 2.90 -5.62
CA LYS A 561 31.95 1.54 -5.79
C LYS A 561 31.57 0.57 -4.68
N GLN A 562 31.44 1.04 -3.44
CA GLN A 562 31.00 0.19 -2.33
C GLN A 562 29.49 -0.04 -2.40
N ALA A 563 28.71 0.98 -2.79
CA ALA A 563 27.28 0.84 -2.99
C ALA A 563 26.95 -0.19 -4.09
N GLU A 564 27.69 -0.17 -5.20
CA GLU A 564 27.60 -1.16 -6.28
C GLU A 564 27.77 -2.59 -5.74
N GLN A 565 28.76 -2.82 -4.86
CA GLN A 565 28.99 -4.14 -4.26
C GLN A 565 27.82 -4.59 -3.40
N LYS A 566 27.21 -3.69 -2.61
CA LYS A 566 26.05 -4.00 -1.77
C LYS A 566 24.82 -4.36 -2.61
N LEU A 567 24.54 -3.59 -3.67
CA LEU A 567 23.45 -3.88 -4.59
C LEU A 567 23.68 -5.18 -5.37
N GLN A 568 24.92 -5.46 -5.77
CA GLN A 568 25.27 -6.73 -6.41
C GLN A 568 25.05 -7.93 -5.48
N GLN A 569 25.34 -7.80 -4.18
CA GLN A 569 25.03 -8.82 -3.18
C GLN A 569 23.52 -9.06 -3.08
N ALA A 570 22.71 -8.00 -3.08
CA ALA A 570 21.24 -8.11 -3.06
C ALA A 570 20.72 -8.82 -4.32
N VAL A 571 21.24 -8.45 -5.51
CA VAL A 571 20.90 -9.10 -6.79
C VAL A 571 21.21 -10.60 -6.76
N ASN A 572 22.37 -10.99 -6.21
CA ASN A 572 22.81 -12.38 -6.18
C ASN A 572 22.01 -13.24 -5.18
N ALA A 573 21.47 -12.63 -4.13
CA ALA A 573 20.67 -13.32 -3.12
C ALA A 573 19.20 -13.53 -3.55
N GLU A 574 18.72 -12.80 -4.56
CA GLU A 574 17.32 -12.82 -4.96
C GLU A 574 16.98 -13.93 -5.97
N SER A 575 15.99 -14.73 -5.60
CA SER A 575 15.52 -15.87 -6.39
C SER A 575 14.43 -15.48 -7.39
N ASP A 576 13.51 -14.59 -7.00
CA ASP A 576 12.43 -14.14 -7.86
C ASP A 576 12.97 -13.27 -9.00
N ARG A 577 12.65 -13.64 -10.25
CA ARG A 577 13.18 -12.94 -11.44
C ARG A 577 12.71 -11.48 -11.47
N SER A 578 11.44 -11.22 -11.13
CA SER A 578 10.88 -9.87 -11.19
C SER A 578 11.54 -8.95 -10.16
N VAL A 579 11.72 -9.43 -8.93
CA VAL A 579 12.42 -8.70 -7.86
C VAL A 579 13.90 -8.53 -8.19
N ARG A 580 14.56 -9.56 -8.72
CA ARG A 580 15.96 -9.47 -9.15
C ARG A 580 16.17 -8.46 -10.27
N GLY A 581 15.25 -8.38 -11.24
CA GLY A 581 15.27 -7.35 -12.28
C GLY A 581 15.15 -5.95 -11.69
N TYR A 582 14.27 -5.75 -10.71
CA TYR A 582 14.16 -4.49 -9.98
C TYR A 582 15.46 -4.12 -9.24
N LEU A 583 16.09 -5.07 -8.54
CA LEU A 583 17.39 -4.86 -7.87
C LEU A 583 18.51 -4.55 -8.86
N LYS A 584 18.53 -5.19 -10.03
CA LYS A 584 19.49 -4.89 -11.10
C LYS A 584 19.29 -3.47 -11.66
N GLN A 585 18.06 -2.97 -11.76
CA GLN A 585 17.82 -1.57 -12.12
C GLN A 585 18.46 -0.62 -11.10
N GLN A 586 18.35 -0.92 -9.80
CA GLN A 586 18.99 -0.11 -8.75
C GLN A 586 20.53 -0.18 -8.83
N LEU A 587 21.08 -1.36 -9.11
CA LEU A 587 22.51 -1.54 -9.34
C LEU A 587 22.98 -0.71 -10.55
N ALA A 588 22.23 -0.73 -11.66
CA ALA A 588 22.52 0.07 -12.85
C ALA A 588 22.48 1.59 -12.55
N GLU A 589 21.53 2.02 -11.73
CA GLU A 589 21.44 3.40 -11.26
C GLU A 589 22.68 3.82 -10.47
N ALA A 590 23.16 2.97 -9.54
CA ALA A 590 24.42 3.22 -8.82
C ALA A 590 25.64 3.24 -9.76
N LEU A 591 25.73 2.27 -10.68
CA LEU A 591 26.81 2.16 -11.67
C LEU A 591 26.89 3.36 -12.60
N THR A 592 25.76 4.02 -12.89
CA THR A 592 25.74 5.19 -13.81
C THR A 592 26.69 6.30 -13.39
N ILE A 593 26.96 6.41 -12.09
CA ILE A 593 27.87 7.43 -11.54
C ILE A 593 29.33 7.13 -11.90
N THR A 594 29.71 5.85 -11.99
CA THR A 594 31.13 5.45 -12.17
C THR A 594 31.43 4.82 -13.52
N ASP A 595 30.48 4.06 -14.07
CA ASP A 595 30.57 3.33 -15.33
C ASP A 595 29.20 3.28 -16.03
N PRO A 596 28.86 4.31 -16.81
CA PRO A 596 27.61 4.35 -17.58
C PRO A 596 27.46 3.21 -18.59
N ALA A 597 28.56 2.63 -19.09
CA ALA A 597 28.51 1.55 -20.06
C ALA A 597 28.09 0.24 -19.37
N GLU A 598 28.73 -0.08 -18.25
CA GLU A 598 28.36 -1.24 -17.43
C GLU A 598 26.95 -1.08 -16.85
N ALA A 599 26.54 0.14 -16.47
CA ALA A 599 25.17 0.42 -16.05
C ALA A 599 24.14 -0.01 -17.10
N GLN A 600 24.39 0.28 -18.38
CA GLN A 600 23.50 -0.13 -19.48
C GLN A 600 23.54 -1.65 -19.71
N ALA A 601 24.70 -2.30 -19.55
CA ALA A 601 24.83 -3.76 -19.64
C ALA A 601 24.03 -4.46 -18.51
N VAL A 602 24.14 -3.98 -17.28
CA VAL A 602 23.36 -4.47 -16.14
C VAL A 602 21.87 -4.21 -16.34
N LEU A 603 21.48 -3.05 -16.88
CA LEU A 603 20.08 -2.74 -17.17
C LEU A 603 19.50 -3.67 -18.25
N LEU A 604 20.27 -4.03 -19.27
CA LEU A 604 19.85 -5.02 -20.27
C LEU A 604 19.63 -6.41 -19.63
N SER A 605 20.49 -6.78 -18.68
CA SER A 605 20.29 -7.98 -17.85
C SER A 605 19.08 -7.87 -16.93
N ALA A 606 18.77 -6.66 -16.43
CA ALA A 606 17.60 -6.38 -15.62
C ALA A 606 16.30 -6.61 -16.40
N VAL A 607 16.22 -6.09 -17.63
CA VAL A 607 15.07 -6.28 -18.53
C VAL A 607 14.82 -7.75 -18.83
N SER A 608 15.88 -8.55 -18.98
CA SER A 608 15.77 -9.99 -19.20
C SER A 608 15.12 -10.74 -18.03
N ASP A 609 15.24 -10.19 -16.82
CA ASP A 609 14.64 -10.72 -15.59
C ASP A 609 13.25 -10.11 -15.31
N ASN A 610 13.08 -8.82 -15.58
CA ASN A 610 11.83 -8.07 -15.43
C ASN A 610 11.73 -7.00 -16.51
N ARG A 611 10.85 -7.19 -17.49
CA ARG A 611 10.75 -6.26 -18.62
C ARG A 611 10.19 -4.89 -18.24
N ARG A 612 9.45 -4.80 -17.12
CA ARG A 612 8.77 -3.57 -16.65
C ARG A 612 9.71 -2.51 -16.08
N VAL A 613 11.01 -2.81 -15.95
CA VAL A 613 12.05 -1.83 -15.60
C VAL A 613 12.27 -0.81 -16.72
N VAL A 614 12.98 0.28 -16.45
CA VAL A 614 13.32 1.27 -17.49
C VAL A 614 14.13 0.66 -18.63
N LYS A 615 13.91 1.10 -19.87
CA LYS A 615 14.57 0.49 -21.02
C LYS A 615 16.00 0.98 -21.22
N PRO A 616 16.96 0.09 -21.51
CA PRO A 616 18.31 0.50 -21.87
C PRO A 616 18.37 1.27 -23.19
N ILE A 617 19.43 2.06 -23.36
CA ILE A 617 19.67 2.91 -24.54
C ILE A 617 19.76 2.07 -25.82
N ALA A 618 20.37 0.88 -25.75
CA ALA A 618 20.55 -0.02 -26.89
C ALA A 618 19.23 -0.66 -27.39
N GLY A 619 18.10 -0.39 -26.72
CA GLY A 619 16.82 -1.04 -26.99
C GLY A 619 16.73 -2.45 -26.39
N ILE A 620 15.58 -3.09 -26.58
CA ILE A 620 15.27 -4.42 -26.03
C ILE A 620 14.90 -5.34 -27.19
N THR A 621 15.37 -6.58 -27.17
CA THR A 621 14.90 -7.60 -28.11
C THR A 621 13.50 -8.07 -27.73
N HIS A 622 12.54 -7.83 -28.62
CA HIS A 622 11.16 -8.27 -28.40
C HIS A 622 11.07 -9.80 -28.30
N THR A 623 10.46 -10.30 -27.22
CA THR A 623 10.15 -11.73 -27.13
C THR A 623 8.73 -11.94 -27.63
N ARG A 624 8.61 -12.54 -28.82
CA ARG A 624 7.32 -12.84 -29.43
C ARG A 624 6.57 -13.85 -28.57
N ILE A 625 5.37 -13.49 -28.12
CA ILE A 625 4.46 -14.47 -27.53
C ILE A 625 3.96 -15.46 -28.58
N THR A 626 3.77 -16.69 -28.15
CA THR A 626 3.17 -17.76 -28.95
C THR A 626 1.84 -18.17 -28.33
N ALA A 627 0.92 -18.64 -29.17
CA ALA A 627 -0.30 -19.26 -28.68
C ALA A 627 0.03 -20.62 -28.03
N PRO A 628 -0.65 -21.00 -26.93
CA PRO A 628 -0.53 -22.35 -26.39
C PRO A 628 -0.96 -23.39 -27.42
N ALA A 629 -0.39 -24.60 -27.33
CA ALA A 629 -0.72 -25.70 -28.25
C ALA A 629 -2.20 -26.11 -28.14
N VAL A 630 -2.75 -26.14 -26.92
CA VAL A 630 -4.15 -26.45 -26.64
C VAL A 630 -4.72 -25.37 -25.71
N GLN A 631 -5.69 -24.59 -26.22
CA GLN A 631 -6.30 -23.47 -25.49
C GLN A 631 -6.87 -23.91 -24.13
N ALA A 632 -7.64 -25.01 -24.11
CA ALA A 632 -8.31 -25.47 -22.90
C ALA A 632 -7.33 -25.94 -21.80
N GLU A 633 -6.22 -26.59 -22.16
CA GLU A 633 -5.19 -26.99 -21.20
C GLU A 633 -4.46 -25.79 -20.60
N ALA A 634 -4.20 -24.75 -21.41
CA ALA A 634 -3.59 -23.51 -20.92
C ALA A 634 -4.51 -22.75 -19.96
N SER A 635 -5.81 -22.67 -20.29
CA SER A 635 -6.85 -22.12 -19.41
C SER A 635 -6.89 -22.87 -18.08
N LEU A 636 -6.92 -24.21 -18.13
CA LEU A 636 -6.95 -25.06 -16.95
C LEU A 636 -5.69 -24.92 -16.10
N SER A 637 -4.51 -24.85 -16.72
CA SER A 637 -3.23 -24.62 -16.03
C SER A 637 -3.23 -23.29 -15.29
N PHE A 638 -3.72 -22.22 -15.92
CA PHE A 638 -3.86 -20.92 -15.28
C PHE A 638 -4.81 -20.98 -14.08
N ILE A 639 -6.00 -21.58 -14.24
CA ILE A 639 -7.00 -21.74 -13.18
C ILE A 639 -6.41 -22.51 -11.99
N SER A 640 -5.82 -23.68 -12.24
CA SER A 640 -5.27 -24.54 -11.18
C SER A 640 -4.09 -23.90 -10.43
N SER A 641 -3.36 -22.97 -11.07
CA SER A 641 -2.29 -22.22 -10.40
C SER A 641 -2.80 -21.13 -9.44
N ARG A 642 -4.04 -20.67 -9.60
CA ARG A 642 -4.62 -19.54 -8.85
C ARG A 642 -5.78 -19.93 -7.95
N CYS A 643 -6.43 -21.05 -8.23
CA CYS A 643 -7.66 -21.49 -7.58
C CYS A 643 -7.52 -22.92 -7.06
N ILE A 644 -7.87 -23.12 -5.80
CA ILE A 644 -7.88 -24.43 -5.12
C ILE A 644 -9.30 -25.01 -5.06
N ASN A 645 -10.34 -24.16 -5.20
CA ASN A 645 -11.73 -24.60 -5.15
C ASN A 645 -12.64 -23.84 -6.14
N PRO A 646 -13.82 -24.40 -6.49
CA PRO A 646 -14.76 -23.78 -7.43
C PRO A 646 -15.22 -22.36 -7.09
N ASN A 647 -15.35 -21.98 -5.81
CA ASN A 647 -15.76 -20.61 -5.46
C ASN A 647 -14.68 -19.59 -5.87
N GLN A 648 -13.41 -19.96 -5.81
CA GLN A 648 -12.29 -19.06 -6.15
C GLN A 648 -12.24 -18.70 -7.63
N ILE A 649 -12.67 -19.58 -8.54
CA ILE A 649 -12.74 -19.23 -9.96
C ILE A 649 -13.89 -18.25 -10.24
N VAL A 650 -15.02 -18.37 -9.55
CA VAL A 650 -16.10 -17.39 -9.66
C VAL A 650 -15.64 -16.03 -9.14
N LEU A 651 -14.94 -16.00 -7.99
CA LEU A 651 -14.33 -14.77 -7.46
C LEU A 651 -13.31 -14.16 -8.42
N LEU A 652 -12.44 -14.97 -9.04
CA LEU A 652 -11.48 -14.53 -10.05
C LEU A 652 -12.21 -13.92 -11.26
N ALA A 653 -13.20 -14.62 -11.82
CA ALA A 653 -13.97 -14.15 -12.97
C ALA A 653 -14.72 -12.85 -12.65
N ASN A 654 -15.35 -12.77 -11.49
CA ASN A 654 -16.01 -11.55 -11.03
C ASN A 654 -15.00 -10.40 -10.84
N ALA A 655 -13.84 -10.66 -10.22
CA ALA A 655 -12.80 -9.66 -10.02
C ALA A 655 -12.27 -9.10 -11.34
N LEU A 656 -12.03 -9.96 -12.34
CA LEU A 656 -11.65 -9.51 -13.69
C LEU A 656 -12.75 -8.67 -14.32
N ALA A 657 -14.00 -9.13 -14.27
CA ALA A 657 -15.14 -8.39 -14.82
C ALA A 657 -15.39 -7.05 -14.10
N ASP A 658 -15.07 -6.94 -12.82
CA ASP A 658 -15.22 -5.71 -12.02
C ASP A 658 -14.12 -4.69 -12.29
N ASP A 659 -12.92 -5.13 -12.67
CA ASP A 659 -11.81 -4.25 -13.08
C ASP A 659 -12.02 -3.70 -14.51
N LEU A 660 -12.87 -4.32 -15.33
CA LEU A 660 -13.23 -3.86 -16.68
C LEU A 660 -14.30 -2.76 -16.65
N VAL A 661 -13.96 -1.61 -16.08
CA VAL A 661 -14.85 -0.44 -15.94
C VAL A 661 -14.18 0.84 -16.46
N TRP A 662 -15.00 1.81 -16.87
CA TRP A 662 -14.52 3.13 -17.29
C TRP A 662 -14.12 3.98 -16.07
N ASP A 663 -12.81 4.13 -15.83
CA ASP A 663 -12.26 4.81 -14.66
C ASP A 663 -10.84 5.36 -14.88
N GLU A 664 -10.70 6.69 -14.87
CA GLU A 664 -9.45 7.44 -15.05
C GLU A 664 -8.32 7.02 -14.09
N LEU A 665 -8.63 6.48 -12.91
CA LEU A 665 -7.65 6.13 -11.89
C LEU A 665 -7.29 4.63 -11.88
N ARG A 666 -7.97 3.79 -12.67
CA ARG A 666 -7.86 2.32 -12.58
C ARG A 666 -7.46 1.65 -13.89
N THR A 667 -6.79 2.37 -14.76
CA THR A 667 -6.55 1.91 -16.13
C THR A 667 -5.48 0.84 -16.23
N GLU A 668 -4.42 0.98 -15.43
CA GLU A 668 -3.45 -0.09 -15.18
C GLU A 668 -4.12 -1.40 -14.71
N ARG A 669 -5.15 -1.29 -13.85
CA ARG A 669 -5.92 -2.46 -13.41
C ARG A 669 -6.79 -3.03 -14.53
N PHE A 670 -7.37 -2.17 -15.37
CA PHE A 670 -8.14 -2.57 -16.54
C PHE A 670 -7.30 -3.40 -17.51
N GLU A 671 -6.14 -2.89 -17.91
CA GLU A 671 -5.22 -3.55 -18.85
C GLU A 671 -4.63 -4.84 -18.27
N ALA A 672 -4.28 -4.84 -16.98
CA ALA A 672 -3.88 -6.05 -16.27
C ALA A 672 -4.98 -7.12 -16.28
N SER A 673 -6.25 -6.70 -16.15
CA SER A 673 -7.41 -7.59 -16.20
C SER A 673 -7.71 -8.09 -17.62
N ILE A 674 -7.49 -7.30 -18.67
CA ILE A 674 -7.49 -7.80 -20.06
C ILE A 674 -6.36 -8.83 -20.27
N ARG A 675 -5.16 -8.62 -19.70
CA ARG A 675 -4.08 -9.60 -19.79
C ARG A 675 -4.46 -10.91 -19.10
N GLU A 676 -4.95 -10.83 -17.86
CA GLU A 676 -5.36 -12.01 -17.10
C GLU A 676 -6.58 -12.70 -17.72
N LEU A 677 -7.51 -11.96 -18.33
CA LEU A 677 -8.60 -12.54 -19.12
C LEU A 677 -8.06 -13.40 -20.27
N GLY A 678 -7.08 -12.89 -21.02
CA GLY A 678 -6.42 -13.66 -22.08
C GLY A 678 -5.84 -14.99 -21.56
N LYS A 679 -5.22 -14.97 -20.37
CA LYS A 679 -4.70 -16.20 -19.72
C LYS A 679 -5.83 -17.10 -19.22
N LEU A 680 -6.88 -16.54 -18.63
CA LEU A 680 -8.06 -17.27 -18.15
C LEU A 680 -8.73 -18.04 -19.29
N VAL A 681 -8.84 -17.47 -20.47
CA VAL A 681 -9.43 -18.14 -21.64
C VAL A 681 -8.41 -18.99 -22.43
N GLY A 682 -7.16 -19.09 -21.97
CA GLY A 682 -6.15 -19.98 -22.54
C GLY A 682 -5.40 -19.44 -23.76
N PHE A 683 -5.38 -18.12 -23.98
CA PHE A 683 -4.53 -17.48 -24.98
C PHE A 683 -3.15 -17.13 -24.44
N GLY A 684 -2.18 -17.00 -25.34
CA GLY A 684 -0.92 -16.35 -25.00
C GLY A 684 -1.19 -14.86 -24.80
N SER A 685 -0.83 -14.28 -23.66
CA SER A 685 -1.27 -12.91 -23.33
C SER A 685 -0.16 -12.13 -22.64
N GLN A 686 0.17 -10.96 -23.21
CA GLN A 686 1.17 -10.02 -22.71
C GLN A 686 0.64 -8.57 -22.74
N ARG A 687 1.36 -7.65 -22.09
CA ARG A 687 1.11 -6.20 -22.16
C ARG A 687 2.32 -5.47 -22.76
N PRO A 688 2.44 -5.37 -24.10
CA PRO A 688 3.65 -4.84 -24.72
C PRO A 688 4.01 -3.42 -24.31
N ASP A 689 3.04 -2.51 -24.18
CA ASP A 689 3.37 -1.15 -23.72
C ASP A 689 3.93 -1.17 -22.29
N ASN A 690 3.29 -1.88 -21.36
CA ASN A 690 3.82 -1.99 -20.00
C ASN A 690 5.17 -2.74 -19.92
N GLU A 691 5.36 -3.79 -20.73
CA GLU A 691 6.56 -4.65 -20.70
C GLU A 691 7.73 -4.08 -21.50
N TYR A 692 7.50 -3.41 -22.63
CA TYR A 692 8.55 -2.94 -23.53
C TYR A 692 8.52 -1.45 -23.77
N ARG A 693 7.45 -0.72 -23.37
CA ARG A 693 7.18 0.73 -23.51
C ARG A 693 7.51 1.32 -24.88
N ASP A 694 7.60 0.54 -25.94
CA ASP A 694 8.14 0.92 -27.25
C ASP A 694 7.04 1.30 -28.26
N GLY A 695 5.90 1.75 -27.74
CA GLY A 695 4.71 2.04 -28.55
C GLY A 695 4.00 0.79 -29.05
N GLY A 696 4.23 -0.37 -28.41
CA GLY A 696 3.41 -1.56 -28.58
C GLY A 696 1.99 -1.37 -28.02
N PRO A 697 1.06 -2.30 -28.29
CA PRO A 697 -0.29 -2.21 -27.75
C PRO A 697 -0.32 -2.36 -26.23
N ASP A 698 -1.38 -1.85 -25.59
CA ASP A 698 -1.66 -2.10 -24.17
C ASP A 698 -1.76 -3.60 -23.87
N ASN A 699 -2.40 -4.36 -24.76
CA ASN A 699 -2.53 -5.81 -24.66
C ASN A 699 -2.32 -6.50 -26.02
N LEU A 700 -1.61 -7.63 -26.00
CA LEU A 700 -1.45 -8.50 -27.17
C LEU A 700 -1.81 -9.94 -26.81
N TRP A 701 -2.76 -10.51 -27.56
CA TRP A 701 -3.15 -11.92 -27.39
C TRP A 701 -2.73 -12.76 -28.61
N ALA A 702 -2.03 -13.86 -28.39
CA ALA A 702 -1.74 -14.89 -29.38
C ALA A 702 -2.81 -15.98 -29.31
N VAL A 703 -3.61 -16.11 -30.36
CA VAL A 703 -4.86 -16.92 -30.34
C VAL A 703 -4.79 -18.20 -31.17
N GLY A 704 -3.64 -18.48 -31.80
CA GLY A 704 -3.40 -19.68 -32.60
C GLY A 704 -3.30 -19.37 -34.10
N GLY A 705 -2.71 -20.27 -34.88
CA GLY A 705 -2.58 -20.09 -36.34
C GLY A 705 -1.78 -18.86 -36.76
N LEU A 706 -0.82 -18.42 -35.94
CA LEU A 706 -0.06 -17.17 -36.12
C LEU A 706 -0.98 -15.92 -36.20
N HIS A 707 -2.17 -15.99 -35.59
CA HIS A 707 -3.10 -14.87 -35.50
C HIS A 707 -3.04 -14.23 -34.10
N PHE A 708 -3.19 -12.90 -34.07
CA PHE A 708 -3.06 -12.09 -32.87
C PHE A 708 -4.18 -11.05 -32.72
N PHE A 709 -4.56 -10.73 -31.50
CA PHE A 709 -5.37 -9.54 -31.23
C PHE A 709 -4.46 -8.44 -30.70
N VAL A 710 -4.42 -7.31 -31.40
CA VAL A 710 -3.68 -6.10 -31.04
C VAL A 710 -4.70 -5.16 -30.39
N ILE A 711 -4.59 -4.99 -29.07
CA ILE A 711 -5.66 -4.38 -28.27
C ILE A 711 -5.15 -3.11 -27.60
N GLU A 712 -5.87 -2.02 -27.81
CA GLU A 712 -5.64 -0.71 -27.19
C GLU A 712 -6.82 -0.37 -26.26
N CYS A 713 -6.55 0.02 -25.03
CA CYS A 713 -7.51 0.20 -23.94
C CYS A 713 -7.62 1.68 -23.52
N LYS A 714 -8.67 2.38 -23.94
CA LYS A 714 -8.95 3.76 -23.49
C LYS A 714 -9.92 3.76 -22.30
N SER A 715 -9.57 2.97 -21.29
CA SER A 715 -10.42 2.72 -20.11
C SER A 715 -10.62 3.94 -19.19
N GLY A 716 -9.72 4.92 -19.23
CA GLY A 716 -9.87 6.17 -18.48
C GLY A 716 -10.80 7.19 -19.14
N VAL A 717 -11.39 6.88 -20.28
CA VAL A 717 -12.30 7.79 -20.96
C VAL A 717 -13.65 7.82 -20.26
N LYS A 718 -14.15 9.03 -19.92
CA LYS A 718 -15.54 9.21 -19.48
C LYS A 718 -16.51 8.74 -20.55
N ASN A 719 -17.48 7.92 -20.14
CA ASN A 719 -18.59 7.50 -20.99
C ASN A 719 -19.66 8.60 -21.05
N ASP A 720 -19.36 9.70 -21.75
CA ASP A 720 -20.23 10.87 -21.94
C ASP A 720 -20.77 10.99 -23.38
N GLY A 721 -20.55 9.96 -24.20
CA GLY A 721 -20.97 9.91 -25.60
C GLY A 721 -20.05 10.66 -26.57
N ARG A 722 -18.89 11.15 -26.12
CA ARG A 722 -17.90 11.77 -27.01
C ARG A 722 -17.42 10.80 -28.09
N LEU A 723 -17.30 11.31 -29.31
CA LEU A 723 -16.76 10.56 -30.44
C LEU A 723 -15.29 10.21 -30.21
N ILE A 724 -14.86 9.04 -30.73
CA ILE A 724 -13.48 8.58 -30.65
C ILE A 724 -12.58 9.61 -31.35
N SER A 725 -11.59 10.11 -30.61
CA SER A 725 -10.69 11.14 -31.11
C SER A 725 -9.78 10.61 -32.21
N LYS A 726 -9.25 11.54 -33.02
CA LYS A 726 -8.15 11.23 -33.95
C LYS A 726 -6.94 10.64 -33.22
N ASP A 727 -6.67 11.07 -31.99
CA ASP A 727 -5.51 10.61 -31.23
C ASP A 727 -5.65 9.15 -30.80
N HIS A 728 -6.80 8.75 -30.25
CA HIS A 728 -7.05 7.34 -29.90
C HIS A 728 -7.02 6.43 -31.14
N CYS A 729 -7.55 6.93 -32.27
CA CYS A 729 -7.45 6.25 -33.56
C CYS A 729 -5.98 6.01 -33.95
N ASN A 730 -5.15 7.04 -33.82
CA ASN A 730 -3.75 6.98 -34.20
C ASN A 730 -2.94 6.08 -33.26
N GLN A 731 -3.28 6.00 -31.98
CA GLN A 731 -2.63 5.08 -31.04
C GLN A 731 -2.76 3.63 -31.49
N LEU A 732 -3.98 3.15 -31.79
CA LEU A 732 -4.17 1.78 -32.29
C LEU A 732 -3.47 1.56 -33.66
N LEU A 733 -3.46 2.55 -34.55
CA LEU A 733 -2.68 2.47 -35.81
C LEU A 733 -1.17 2.37 -35.56
N GLY A 734 -0.67 3.06 -34.52
CA GLY A 734 0.69 2.94 -34.01
C GLY A 734 0.97 1.51 -33.55
N SER A 735 0.09 0.94 -32.72
CA SER A 735 0.19 -0.43 -32.21
C SER A 735 0.17 -1.48 -33.34
N ILE A 736 -0.60 -1.26 -34.41
CA ILE A 736 -0.56 -2.10 -35.63
C ILE A 736 0.79 -1.98 -36.35
N SER A 737 1.31 -0.76 -36.49
CA SER A 737 2.60 -0.52 -37.14
C SER A 737 3.73 -1.18 -36.35
N TRP A 738 3.69 -1.06 -35.02
CA TRP A 738 4.57 -1.77 -34.11
C TRP A 738 4.48 -3.29 -34.29
N PHE A 739 3.27 -3.86 -34.39
CA PHE A 739 3.10 -5.30 -34.57
C PHE A 739 3.76 -5.78 -35.87
N ARG A 740 3.57 -5.06 -36.97
CA ARG A 740 4.16 -5.38 -38.29
C ARG A 740 5.69 -5.28 -38.30
N LEU A 741 6.28 -4.44 -37.46
CA LEU A 741 7.74 -4.33 -37.33
C LEU A 741 8.33 -5.49 -36.52
N ASN A 742 7.59 -5.95 -35.49
CA ASN A 742 8.09 -6.93 -34.53
C ASN A 742 7.75 -8.38 -34.88
N TYR A 743 6.71 -8.61 -35.68
CA TYR A 743 6.26 -9.92 -36.14
C TYR A 743 6.46 -10.06 -37.66
N ASP A 744 6.83 -11.25 -38.12
CA ASP A 744 7.06 -11.48 -39.54
C ASP A 744 5.75 -11.55 -40.34
N ALA A 745 5.87 -11.49 -41.68
CA ALA A 745 4.73 -11.43 -42.60
C ALA A 745 3.80 -12.66 -42.58
N SER A 746 4.19 -13.76 -41.91
CA SER A 746 3.29 -14.91 -41.74
C SER A 746 2.26 -14.69 -40.62
N CYS A 747 2.50 -13.71 -39.74
CA CYS A 747 1.60 -13.36 -38.67
C CYS A 747 0.48 -12.45 -39.16
N THR A 748 -0.75 -12.73 -38.73
CA THR A 748 -1.93 -11.91 -39.01
C THR A 748 -2.48 -11.33 -37.72
N TYR A 749 -3.27 -10.26 -37.80
CA TYR A 749 -3.81 -9.61 -36.61
C TYR A 749 -5.25 -9.12 -36.80
N THR A 750 -5.95 -8.93 -35.69
CA THR A 750 -7.20 -8.17 -35.60
C THR A 750 -6.97 -6.97 -34.68
N PRO A 751 -7.07 -5.72 -35.17
CA PRO A 751 -6.93 -4.54 -34.33
C PRO A 751 -8.22 -4.24 -33.56
N ILE A 752 -8.10 -4.09 -32.24
CA ILE A 752 -9.22 -3.91 -31.33
C ILE A 752 -9.00 -2.64 -30.49
N LEU A 753 -9.94 -1.71 -30.54
CA LEU A 753 -9.98 -0.55 -29.65
C LEU A 753 -11.05 -0.79 -28.57
N ILE A 754 -10.70 -0.61 -27.29
CA ILE A 754 -11.66 -0.62 -26.18
C ILE A 754 -11.93 0.82 -25.78
N GLU A 755 -13.14 1.31 -26.02
CA GLU A 755 -13.52 2.71 -25.85
C GLU A 755 -15.05 2.85 -25.71
N PRO A 756 -15.64 3.71 -24.86
CA PRO A 756 -17.08 3.68 -24.57
C PRO A 756 -18.02 3.76 -25.79
N VAL A 757 -17.60 4.37 -26.88
CA VAL A 757 -18.39 4.48 -28.13
C VAL A 757 -17.65 3.85 -29.31
N SER A 758 -18.38 3.55 -30.39
CA SER A 758 -17.82 2.98 -31.63
C SER A 758 -17.79 3.93 -32.82
N ARG A 759 -17.97 5.25 -32.59
CA ARG A 759 -18.06 6.25 -33.65
C ARG A 759 -16.88 7.22 -33.59
N PHE A 760 -16.16 7.36 -34.69
CA PHE A 760 -15.00 8.25 -34.80
C PHE A 760 -15.38 9.69 -35.13
N GLN A 761 -14.54 10.63 -34.71
CA GLN A 761 -14.54 12.00 -35.22
C GLN A 761 -14.27 12.04 -36.73
N GLN A 762 -14.73 13.09 -37.40
CA GLN A 762 -14.62 13.22 -38.86
C GLN A 762 -13.15 13.22 -39.33
N GLU A 763 -12.27 13.79 -38.51
CA GLU A 763 -10.84 13.95 -38.76
C GLU A 763 -10.04 12.66 -38.53
N ALA A 764 -10.64 11.62 -37.94
CA ALA A 764 -9.99 10.35 -37.68
C ALA A 764 -10.01 9.43 -38.93
N SER A 765 -8.95 8.63 -39.06
CA SER A 765 -8.75 7.75 -40.23
C SER A 765 -8.55 6.28 -39.80
N PRO A 766 -9.56 5.64 -39.19
CA PRO A 766 -9.47 4.25 -38.76
C PRO A 766 -9.27 3.30 -39.93
N SER A 767 -8.49 2.22 -39.73
CA SER A 767 -8.34 1.17 -40.74
C SER A 767 -9.61 0.33 -40.81
N SER A 768 -9.97 -0.16 -42.01
CA SER A 768 -11.25 -0.84 -42.26
C SER A 768 -11.45 -2.14 -41.47
N ASP A 769 -10.37 -2.73 -40.98
CA ASP A 769 -10.30 -3.94 -40.16
C ASP A 769 -10.41 -3.66 -38.65
N MET A 770 -10.42 -2.39 -38.21
CA MET A 770 -10.61 -2.04 -36.81
C MET A 770 -11.94 -2.53 -36.26
N ARG A 771 -11.88 -3.09 -35.06
CA ARG A 771 -13.05 -3.49 -34.28
C ARG A 771 -13.05 -2.76 -32.95
N VAL A 772 -14.24 -2.43 -32.46
CA VAL A 772 -14.41 -1.68 -31.21
C VAL A 772 -15.13 -2.55 -30.18
N ILE A 773 -14.58 -2.62 -28.97
CA ILE A 773 -15.29 -3.04 -27.76
C ILE A 773 -15.83 -1.76 -27.12
N ASP A 774 -17.07 -1.43 -27.45
CA ASP A 774 -17.75 -0.30 -26.85
C ASP A 774 -18.46 -0.67 -25.55
N ASP A 775 -19.16 0.27 -24.92
CA ASP A 775 -19.80 0.03 -23.63
C ASP A 775 -20.81 -1.14 -23.67
N GLU A 776 -21.55 -1.32 -24.76
CA GLU A 776 -22.45 -2.48 -24.97
C GLU A 776 -21.66 -3.79 -25.02
N LYS A 777 -20.58 -3.82 -25.81
CA LYS A 777 -19.75 -5.02 -25.97
C LYS A 777 -18.92 -5.34 -24.74
N LEU A 778 -18.44 -4.33 -24.02
CA LEU A 778 -17.73 -4.49 -22.75
C LEU A 778 -18.67 -5.08 -21.69
N ARG A 779 -19.91 -4.60 -21.61
CA ARG A 779 -20.95 -5.23 -20.75
C ARG A 779 -21.17 -6.70 -21.10
N ALA A 780 -21.35 -7.02 -22.39
CA ALA A 780 -21.50 -8.40 -22.82
C ALA A 780 -20.28 -9.27 -22.51
N LEU A 781 -19.07 -8.72 -22.63
CA LEU A 781 -17.83 -9.42 -22.29
C LEU A 781 -17.77 -9.71 -20.78
N ARG A 782 -18.06 -8.72 -19.94
CA ARG A 782 -18.12 -8.88 -18.47
C ARG A 782 -19.11 -9.98 -18.07
N ASP A 783 -20.30 -9.98 -18.65
CA ASP A 783 -21.32 -10.99 -18.35
C ASP A 783 -20.86 -12.40 -18.76
N ALA A 784 -20.19 -12.52 -19.92
CA ALA A 784 -19.64 -13.78 -20.38
C ALA A 784 -18.50 -14.30 -19.50
N ILE A 785 -17.63 -13.42 -19.00
CA ILE A 785 -16.56 -13.78 -18.06
C ILE A 785 -17.17 -14.36 -16.78
N ARG A 786 -18.15 -13.67 -16.19
CA ARG A 786 -18.84 -14.14 -14.98
C ARG A 786 -19.54 -15.48 -15.21
N SER A 787 -20.28 -15.61 -16.32
CA SER A 787 -20.95 -16.85 -16.70
C SER A 787 -19.96 -18.00 -16.90
N PHE A 788 -18.82 -17.75 -17.56
CA PHE A 788 -17.79 -18.76 -17.78
C PHE A 788 -17.17 -19.23 -16.46
N GLY A 789 -16.82 -18.30 -15.56
CA GLY A 789 -16.33 -18.65 -14.22
C GLY A 789 -17.31 -19.52 -13.43
N GLY A 790 -18.61 -19.19 -13.49
CA GLY A 790 -19.68 -19.99 -12.88
C GLY A 790 -19.83 -21.39 -13.50
N ALA A 791 -19.76 -21.48 -14.83
CA ALA A 791 -19.89 -22.74 -15.55
C ALA A 791 -18.69 -23.66 -15.28
N VAL A 792 -17.46 -23.12 -15.26
CA VAL A 792 -16.27 -23.91 -14.91
C VAL A 792 -16.32 -24.35 -13.44
N ALA A 793 -16.80 -23.49 -12.53
CA ALA A 793 -17.01 -23.87 -11.13
C ALA A 793 -17.99 -25.06 -10.98
N SER A 794 -19.01 -25.11 -11.83
CA SER A 794 -20.01 -26.20 -11.84
C SER A 794 -19.45 -27.55 -12.30
N LEU A 795 -18.26 -27.59 -12.91
CA LEU A 795 -17.56 -28.85 -13.21
C LEU A 795 -17.03 -29.54 -11.95
N GLY A 796 -16.93 -28.83 -10.82
CA GLY A 796 -16.51 -29.38 -9.53
C GLY A 796 -15.00 -29.60 -9.37
N THR A 797 -14.30 -30.04 -10.41
CA THR A 797 -12.84 -30.28 -10.41
C THR A 797 -12.12 -29.60 -11.58
N PHE A 798 -10.90 -29.13 -11.35
CA PHE A 798 -10.05 -28.44 -12.33
C PHE A 798 -9.13 -29.42 -13.08
N ASN A 799 -9.70 -30.45 -13.71
CA ASN A 799 -8.92 -31.49 -14.41
C ASN A 799 -9.52 -31.93 -15.77
N ASP A 800 -10.70 -31.45 -16.16
CA ASP A 800 -11.34 -31.83 -17.42
C ASP A 800 -11.16 -30.77 -18.52
N ALA A 801 -10.08 -30.92 -19.31
CA ALA A 801 -9.80 -30.03 -20.43
C ALA A 801 -10.85 -30.08 -21.54
N SER A 802 -11.55 -31.21 -21.73
CA SER A 802 -12.58 -31.35 -22.76
C SER A 802 -13.83 -30.54 -22.41
N ALA A 803 -14.27 -30.64 -21.14
CA ALA A 803 -15.36 -29.82 -20.63
C ALA A 803 -15.03 -28.31 -20.71
N VAL A 804 -13.80 -27.92 -20.35
CA VAL A 804 -13.35 -26.52 -20.48
C VAL A 804 -13.35 -26.07 -21.94
N ALA A 805 -12.93 -26.92 -22.89
CA ALA A 805 -13.01 -26.60 -24.32
C ALA A 805 -14.45 -26.31 -24.78
N ALA A 806 -15.41 -27.13 -24.35
CA ALA A 806 -16.84 -26.91 -24.65
C ALA A 806 -17.38 -25.62 -24.01
N LEU A 807 -16.92 -25.28 -22.80
CA LEU A 807 -17.29 -24.03 -22.14
C LEU A 807 -16.70 -22.80 -22.85
N LEU A 808 -15.43 -22.86 -23.28
CA LEU A 808 -14.80 -21.81 -24.08
C LEU A 808 -15.56 -21.59 -25.40
N ASP A 809 -15.97 -22.67 -26.07
CA ASP A 809 -16.71 -22.59 -27.33
C ASP A 809 -18.13 -22.04 -27.18
N SER A 810 -18.86 -22.49 -26.15
CA SER A 810 -20.23 -22.02 -25.87
C SER A 810 -20.26 -20.55 -25.43
N HIS A 811 -19.29 -20.12 -24.62
CA HIS A 811 -19.11 -18.74 -24.20
C HIS A 811 -18.37 -17.88 -25.23
N GLN A 812 -18.19 -18.35 -26.47
CA GLN A 812 -17.61 -17.56 -27.58
C GLN A 812 -16.19 -17.05 -27.33
N PHE A 813 -15.39 -17.73 -26.49
CA PHE A 813 -14.00 -17.39 -26.17
C PHE A 813 -12.96 -18.05 -27.08
N THR A 814 -13.38 -18.72 -28.15
CA THR A 814 -12.46 -19.23 -29.17
C THR A 814 -12.00 -18.11 -30.10
N ALA A 815 -10.82 -18.27 -30.72
CA ALA A 815 -10.20 -17.27 -31.59
C ALA A 815 -11.15 -16.73 -32.68
N ALA A 816 -11.97 -17.60 -33.28
CA ALA A 816 -12.91 -17.20 -34.34
C ALA A 816 -14.17 -16.49 -33.81
N LYS A 817 -14.63 -16.88 -32.60
CA LYS A 817 -15.90 -16.41 -32.04
C LYS A 817 -15.76 -15.09 -31.26
N PHE A 818 -14.61 -14.88 -30.62
CA PHE A 818 -14.40 -13.72 -29.75
C PHE A 818 -14.59 -12.37 -30.47
N PRO A 819 -13.93 -12.09 -31.62
CA PRO A 819 -14.12 -10.81 -32.31
C PRO A 819 -15.57 -10.64 -32.78
N THR A 820 -16.23 -11.71 -33.20
CA THR A 820 -17.62 -11.64 -33.67
C THR A 820 -18.60 -11.29 -32.54
N ARG A 821 -18.39 -11.83 -31.34
CA ARG A 821 -19.33 -11.66 -30.22
C ARG A 821 -19.10 -10.38 -29.41
N TYR A 822 -17.83 -10.07 -29.13
CA TYR A 822 -17.42 -9.07 -28.14
C TYR A 822 -16.85 -7.79 -28.74
N THR A 823 -16.92 -7.64 -30.05
CA THR A 823 -16.52 -6.40 -30.72
C THR A 823 -17.54 -6.07 -31.82
N LYS A 824 -17.51 -4.85 -32.36
CA LYS A 824 -18.28 -4.46 -33.56
C LYS A 824 -17.46 -3.61 -34.52
N ALA A 825 -17.94 -3.49 -35.76
CA ALA A 825 -17.39 -2.54 -36.71
C ALA A 825 -17.62 -1.11 -36.20
N PHE A 826 -16.69 -0.21 -36.47
CA PHE A 826 -16.84 1.20 -36.17
C PHE A 826 -17.75 1.90 -37.19
N SER A 827 -18.24 3.09 -36.83
CA SER A 827 -18.91 4.02 -37.73
C SER A 827 -18.19 5.37 -37.76
N LYS A 828 -18.44 6.16 -38.81
CA LYS A 828 -18.02 7.57 -38.93
C LYS A 828 -19.23 8.47 -38.78
#